data_AF-A0A7C6AD90-F1
#
_entry.id   AF-A0A7C6AD90-F1
#
_cell.length_a   1.000
_cell.length_b   1.000
_cell.length_c   1.000
_cell.angle_alpha   90.00
_cell.angle_beta   90.00
_cell.angle_gamma   90.00
#
_symmetry.space_group_name_H-M   'P 1'
#
loop_
_entity.id
_entity.type
_entity.pdbx_description
1 polymer ?
#
loop_
_entity_poly.entity_id
_entity_poly.type
_entity_poly.pdbx_seq_one_letter_code
_entity_poly.pdbx_strand_id
1 'polypeptide(L)'
;MTNCPKCGALLKDAQKFCTKCGANLAELLKPPVPAEIAAATDIYEKKIAKEPLNPVLYIELGDIYRKNNLITEALIQYQKAVSIDKNNIEGHLKSGEIYFLSGKLEQAKNAYEQVIKIDTKNIEAKIGLFKVLFKRGETLEAMKLGQQIIKTDPENFVIRRELAEIYLQTGKEEETIKEFETVIKLMPNDKEVLKKLAKIYEKRGDFDKALQTYQQILKLEPDNIDARVFISQYAYEKGDYSETIKNLSAIIDKLPKNETFAHCILALSYLAKDNLTKANEVAQGIVFSGETRVPEKEKELLLNTFTTIGNKLLMGKYIKDAESLFQQAFAVEPNEAVKKGLAQVNAIKGADAVAQKMFKEAIKYYEKAYNLQPANSEYQSRLSEIRSKLKVKKRRKIATILCVAALIVVALIGVAGYLYSTSERVVFTYSEQEVEKILIDGKEYKKGYLWLKRGPHKITVKAKSDYKDTTFCFNVKGMAMRTVPISLNVLEYKDLISKITGLTASASSYHKDYPPQNAIDGSVATTWSEADGQPTKGQYLKIFLPGRKSIAKIGICPGYEKYNPKYGDVFWLNNRLRTARLEFSNGQTYELFFEDKKGIKYFEFKPPVSAEWIKITVLDYYPGQKWDDNCISEVEIFGF
;
A
#
# COMPACT_ATOMS: atom_id res chain seq x y z
N MET A 1 5.27 -69.42 12.03
CA MET A 1 6.31 -70.07 11.20
C MET A 1 5.80 -71.32 10.49
N THR A 2 5.06 -72.22 11.15
CA THR A 2 4.57 -73.51 10.62
C THR A 2 3.88 -73.47 9.25
N ASN A 3 3.02 -72.49 8.98
CA ASN A 3 2.21 -72.46 7.76
C ASN A 3 2.95 -71.94 6.50
N CYS A 4 4.27 -71.72 6.56
CA CYS A 4 5.07 -71.35 5.39
C CYS A 4 5.97 -72.53 4.96
N PRO A 5 5.81 -73.10 3.74
CA PRO A 5 6.61 -74.24 3.29
C PRO A 5 8.11 -73.99 3.33
N LYS A 6 8.57 -72.77 2.98
CA LYS A 6 9.98 -72.38 3.04
C LYS A 6 10.52 -72.36 4.47
N CYS A 7 9.77 -71.82 5.43
CA CYS A 7 10.14 -71.85 6.84
C CYS A 7 10.16 -73.29 7.39
N GLY A 8 9.22 -74.14 6.97
CA GLY A 8 9.17 -75.56 7.36
C GLY A 8 10.36 -76.38 6.84
N ALA A 9 10.89 -76.05 5.65
CA ALA A 9 12.13 -76.65 5.14
C ALA A 9 13.34 -76.17 5.95
N LEU A 10 13.52 -74.86 6.11
CA LEU A 10 14.61 -74.26 6.89
C LEU A 10 14.68 -74.78 8.33
N LEU A 11 13.53 -74.96 8.99
CA LEU A 11 13.47 -75.51 10.35
C LEU A 11 13.97 -76.97 10.40
N LYS A 12 13.61 -77.80 9.42
CA LYS A 12 14.07 -79.19 9.32
C LYS A 12 15.57 -79.29 9.07
N ASP A 13 16.12 -78.41 8.23
CA ASP A 13 17.56 -78.40 7.93
C ASP A 13 18.38 -77.82 9.07
N ALA A 14 17.89 -76.79 9.76
CA ALA A 14 18.45 -76.33 11.03
C ALA A 14 18.42 -77.44 12.10
N GLN A 15 17.36 -78.24 12.16
CA GLN A 15 17.26 -79.37 13.10
C GLN A 15 18.28 -80.46 12.77
N LYS A 16 18.42 -80.88 11.50
CA LYS A 16 19.49 -81.82 11.07
C LYS A 16 20.88 -81.31 11.44
N PHE A 17 21.13 -80.00 11.32
CA PHE A 17 22.42 -79.40 11.67
C PHE A 17 22.66 -79.44 13.19
N CYS A 18 21.67 -79.04 13.99
CA CYS A 18 21.71 -79.09 15.45
C CYS A 18 21.92 -80.51 15.98
N THR A 19 21.23 -81.52 15.44
CA THR A 19 21.44 -82.93 15.80
C THR A 19 22.86 -83.42 15.48
N LYS A 20 23.54 -82.85 14.47
CA LYS A 20 24.94 -83.20 14.14
C LYS A 20 25.97 -82.54 15.04
N CYS A 21 25.73 -81.32 15.53
CA CYS A 21 26.66 -80.62 16.43
C CYS A 21 26.32 -80.75 17.93
N GLY A 22 25.26 -81.49 18.28
CA GLY A 22 24.80 -81.66 19.66
C GLY A 22 24.08 -80.44 20.26
N ALA A 23 23.90 -79.36 19.49
CA ALA A 23 23.25 -78.15 19.96
C ALA A 23 21.73 -78.31 20.09
N ASN A 24 21.14 -77.67 21.10
CA ASN A 24 19.71 -77.67 21.32
C ASN A 24 19.02 -76.63 20.40
N LEU A 25 18.35 -77.07 19.33
CA LEU A 25 17.63 -76.17 18.41
C LEU A 25 16.58 -75.34 19.15
N ALA A 26 15.90 -75.88 20.16
CA ALA A 26 14.86 -75.14 20.90
C ALA A 26 15.44 -73.98 21.73
N GLU A 27 16.73 -74.03 22.04
CA GLU A 27 17.47 -73.01 22.78
C GLU A 27 18.05 -71.96 21.82
N LEU A 28 18.60 -72.40 20.67
CA LEU A 28 19.03 -71.53 19.57
C LEU A 28 17.88 -70.77 18.90
N LEU A 29 16.62 -71.23 19.04
CA LEU A 29 15.42 -70.55 18.54
C LEU A 29 14.70 -69.71 19.60
N LYS A 30 15.24 -69.57 20.83
CA LYS A 30 14.72 -68.56 21.77
C LYS A 30 15.01 -67.16 21.21
N PRO A 31 14.05 -66.21 21.26
CA PRO A 31 14.36 -64.82 20.97
C PRO A 31 15.38 -64.31 22.00
N PRO A 32 16.28 -63.38 21.62
CA PRO A 32 17.29 -62.85 22.54
C PRO A 32 16.61 -62.06 23.68
N VAL A 33 16.54 -62.70 24.85
CA VAL A 33 15.98 -62.10 26.06
C VAL A 33 16.96 -61.07 26.62
N PRO A 34 16.53 -59.83 26.94
CA PRO A 34 17.37 -58.83 27.60
C PRO A 34 17.99 -59.36 28.89
N ALA A 35 19.29 -59.11 29.09
CA ALA A 35 20.04 -59.65 30.24
C ALA A 35 19.41 -59.30 31.59
N GLU A 36 18.78 -58.12 31.67
CA GLU A 36 18.06 -57.57 32.82
C GLU A 36 16.88 -58.45 33.28
N ILE A 37 16.25 -59.21 32.37
CA ILE A 37 15.12 -60.10 32.69
C ILE A 37 15.44 -61.59 32.51
N ALA A 38 16.59 -61.94 31.92
CA ALA A 38 16.98 -63.32 31.62
C ALA A 38 16.90 -64.25 32.85
N ALA A 39 17.33 -63.76 34.03
CA ALA A 39 17.22 -64.50 35.29
C ALA A 39 15.77 -64.72 35.74
N ALA A 40 14.90 -63.73 35.55
CA ALA A 40 13.48 -63.86 35.86
C ALA A 40 12.78 -64.84 34.91
N THR A 41 13.06 -64.75 33.60
CA THR A 41 12.49 -65.67 32.61
C THR A 41 12.96 -67.10 32.83
N ASP A 42 14.22 -67.33 33.19
CA ASP A 42 14.77 -68.65 33.52
C ASP A 42 14.08 -69.29 34.75
N ILE A 43 13.84 -68.50 35.81
CA ILE A 43 13.06 -68.96 36.97
C ILE A 43 11.66 -69.41 36.53
N TYR A 44 11.00 -68.67 35.66
CA TYR A 44 9.66 -69.01 35.17
C TYR A 44 9.66 -70.21 34.21
N GLU A 45 10.62 -70.33 33.31
CA GLU A 45 10.79 -71.52 32.48
C GLU A 45 11.05 -72.78 33.33
N LYS A 46 11.83 -72.66 34.42
CA LYS A 46 12.06 -73.75 35.39
C LYS A 46 10.83 -74.10 36.23
N LYS A 47 9.93 -73.16 36.52
CA LYS A 47 8.59 -73.47 37.08
C LYS A 47 7.74 -74.20 36.06
N ILE A 48 7.63 -73.67 34.83
CA ILE A 48 6.84 -74.22 33.72
C ILE A 48 7.29 -75.65 33.35
N ALA A 49 8.59 -75.94 33.41
CA ALA A 49 9.13 -77.28 33.18
C ALA A 49 8.66 -78.33 34.21
N LYS A 50 8.22 -77.90 35.41
CA LYS A 50 7.62 -78.77 36.44
C LYS A 50 6.09 -78.81 36.35
N GLU A 51 5.48 -77.69 35.97
CA GLU A 51 4.02 -77.50 35.93
C GLU A 51 3.55 -77.04 34.53
N PRO A 52 3.72 -77.84 33.45
CA PRO A 52 3.47 -77.40 32.08
C PRO A 52 1.98 -77.19 31.74
N LEU A 53 1.08 -77.55 32.66
CA LEU A 53 -0.38 -77.36 32.54
C LEU A 53 -0.92 -76.31 33.53
N ASN A 54 -0.06 -75.52 34.19
CA ASN A 54 -0.47 -74.40 35.04
C ASN A 54 -0.52 -73.11 34.21
N PRO A 55 -1.71 -72.59 33.82
CA PRO A 55 -1.81 -71.42 32.94
C PRO A 55 -1.28 -70.14 33.60
N VAL A 56 -1.32 -70.04 34.94
CA VAL A 56 -0.88 -68.84 35.68
C VAL A 56 0.60 -68.55 35.45
N LEU A 57 1.44 -69.57 35.38
CA LEU A 57 2.88 -69.42 35.11
C LEU A 57 3.17 -68.80 33.73
N TYR A 58 2.31 -69.06 32.75
CA TYR A 58 2.39 -68.45 31.42
C TYR A 58 1.85 -67.01 31.42
N ILE A 59 0.85 -66.68 32.26
CA ILE A 59 0.43 -65.29 32.48
C ILE A 59 1.56 -64.49 33.13
N GLU A 60 2.15 -64.97 34.23
CA GLU A 60 3.21 -64.28 34.96
C GLU A 60 4.46 -64.04 34.09
N LEU A 61 4.86 -65.04 33.30
CA LEU A 61 5.93 -64.90 32.30
C LEU A 61 5.55 -63.95 31.16
N GLY A 62 4.30 -63.98 30.69
CA GLY A 62 3.78 -63.04 29.70
C GLY A 62 3.81 -61.59 30.19
N ASP A 63 3.51 -61.37 31.47
CA ASP A 63 3.48 -60.04 32.09
C ASP A 63 4.91 -59.50 32.33
N ILE A 64 5.91 -60.36 32.55
CA ILE A 64 7.33 -60.00 32.52
C ILE A 64 7.72 -59.51 31.11
N TYR A 65 7.37 -60.24 30.06
CA TYR A 65 7.63 -59.81 28.68
C TYR A 65 6.91 -58.49 28.35
N ARG A 66 5.63 -58.34 28.74
CA ARG A 66 4.85 -57.11 28.50
C ARG A 66 5.46 -55.87 29.17
N LYS A 67 5.88 -55.99 30.44
CA LYS A 67 6.54 -54.90 31.19
C LYS A 67 7.86 -54.44 30.57
N ASN A 68 8.50 -55.29 29.76
CA ASN A 68 9.76 -55.02 29.08
C ASN A 68 9.58 -54.80 27.56
N ASN A 69 8.35 -54.44 27.15
CA ASN A 69 7.99 -54.12 25.76
C ASN A 69 8.20 -55.27 24.74
N LEU A 70 8.33 -56.51 25.21
CA LEU A 70 8.44 -57.73 24.39
C LEU A 70 7.03 -58.24 24.05
N ILE A 71 6.32 -57.44 23.26
CA ILE A 71 4.88 -57.55 22.99
C ILE A 71 4.51 -58.87 22.29
N THR A 72 5.39 -59.41 21.43
CA THR A 72 5.15 -60.68 20.71
C THR A 72 5.31 -61.87 21.64
N GLU A 73 6.35 -61.84 22.48
CA GLU A 73 6.73 -62.86 23.44
C GLU A 73 5.69 -62.97 24.55
N ALA A 74 5.17 -61.83 25.01
CA ALA A 74 4.04 -61.72 25.93
C ALA A 74 2.78 -62.39 25.36
N LEU A 75 2.37 -62.00 24.14
CA LEU A 75 1.22 -62.58 23.46
C LEU A 75 1.33 -64.10 23.30
N ILE A 76 2.53 -64.62 23.01
CA ILE A 76 2.77 -66.06 22.89
C ILE A 76 2.51 -66.78 24.21
N GLN A 77 2.88 -66.22 25.38
CA GLN A 77 2.59 -66.88 26.66
C GLN A 77 1.11 -66.75 27.05
N TYR A 78 0.49 -65.59 26.84
CA TYR A 78 -0.97 -65.43 27.08
C TYR A 78 -1.79 -66.39 26.20
N GLN A 79 -1.39 -66.60 24.93
CA GLN A 79 -1.98 -67.62 24.06
C GLN A 79 -1.75 -69.05 24.56
N LYS A 80 -0.61 -69.36 25.17
CA LYS A 80 -0.37 -70.68 25.80
C LYS A 80 -1.31 -70.92 26.97
N ALA A 81 -1.49 -69.93 27.85
CA ALA A 81 -2.46 -70.02 28.96
C ALA A 81 -3.87 -70.33 28.44
N VAL A 82 -4.33 -69.62 27.40
CA VAL A 82 -5.62 -69.88 26.72
C VAL A 82 -5.67 -71.24 26.00
N SER A 83 -4.53 -71.78 25.56
CA SER A 83 -4.47 -73.12 24.93
C SER A 83 -4.57 -74.27 25.94
N ILE A 84 -4.11 -74.04 27.18
CA ILE A 84 -4.18 -74.97 28.31
C ILE A 84 -5.58 -74.93 28.92
N ASP A 85 -6.08 -73.73 29.20
CA ASP A 85 -7.43 -73.47 29.69
C ASP A 85 -8.15 -72.51 28.73
N LYS A 86 -9.09 -73.05 27.95
CA LYS A 86 -9.86 -72.26 26.96
C LYS A 86 -10.76 -71.21 27.60
N ASN A 87 -11.07 -71.33 28.89
CA ASN A 87 -11.90 -70.41 29.64
C ASN A 87 -11.04 -69.45 30.51
N ASN A 88 -9.73 -69.36 30.26
CA ASN A 88 -8.84 -68.55 31.07
C ASN A 88 -9.08 -67.05 30.86
N ILE A 89 -9.87 -66.44 31.77
CA ILE A 89 -10.27 -65.03 31.71
C ILE A 89 -9.06 -64.11 31.54
N GLU A 90 -8.00 -64.29 32.36
CA GLU A 90 -6.84 -63.41 32.32
C GLU A 90 -6.02 -63.59 31.02
N GLY A 91 -5.83 -64.82 30.54
CA GLY A 91 -5.19 -65.08 29.26
C GLY A 91 -5.90 -64.43 28.08
N HIS A 92 -7.23 -64.42 28.06
CA HIS A 92 -8.02 -63.71 27.05
C HIS A 92 -7.95 -62.18 27.24
N LEU A 93 -8.06 -61.65 28.47
CA LEU A 93 -7.94 -60.21 28.77
C LEU A 93 -6.59 -59.65 28.31
N LYS A 94 -5.48 -60.26 28.75
CA LYS A 94 -4.11 -59.84 28.41
C LYS A 94 -3.84 -59.98 26.91
N SER A 95 -4.35 -61.04 26.27
CA SER A 95 -4.29 -61.17 24.80
C SER A 95 -5.06 -60.04 24.10
N GLY A 96 -6.26 -59.71 24.58
CA GLY A 96 -7.09 -58.62 24.07
C GLY A 96 -6.42 -57.25 24.17
N GLU A 97 -5.76 -56.97 25.30
CA GLU A 97 -4.96 -55.76 25.52
C GLU A 97 -3.86 -55.65 24.46
N ILE A 98 -3.04 -56.71 24.33
CA ILE A 98 -1.93 -56.74 23.37
C ILE A 98 -2.44 -56.64 21.93
N TYR A 99 -3.56 -57.28 21.58
CA TYR A 99 -4.16 -57.14 20.25
C TYR A 99 -4.63 -55.71 19.98
N PHE A 100 -5.31 -55.05 20.93
CA PHE A 100 -5.78 -53.67 20.79
C PHE A 100 -4.64 -52.66 20.60
N LEU A 101 -3.56 -52.82 21.38
CA LEU A 101 -2.33 -52.04 21.27
C LEU A 101 -1.63 -52.30 19.93
N SER A 102 -1.57 -53.55 19.49
CA SER A 102 -1.02 -53.98 18.18
C SER A 102 -1.89 -53.59 16.97
N GLY A 103 -3.00 -52.86 17.14
CA GLY A 103 -3.94 -52.53 16.06
C GLY A 103 -4.72 -53.72 15.49
N LYS A 104 -4.65 -54.90 16.12
CA LYS A 104 -5.31 -56.16 15.72
C LYS A 104 -6.74 -56.20 16.24
N LEU A 105 -7.56 -55.25 15.78
CA LEU A 105 -8.87 -54.92 16.37
C LEU A 105 -9.90 -56.07 16.28
N GLU A 106 -9.80 -56.95 15.28
CA GLU A 106 -10.67 -58.13 15.17
C GLU A 106 -10.29 -59.18 16.22
N GLN A 107 -9.01 -59.49 16.38
CA GLN A 107 -8.54 -60.40 17.41
C GLN A 107 -8.82 -59.85 18.82
N ALA A 108 -8.74 -58.54 19.01
CA ALA A 108 -9.12 -57.88 20.26
C ALA A 108 -10.63 -58.00 20.55
N LYS A 109 -11.50 -57.75 19.56
CA LYS A 109 -12.97 -57.91 19.70
C LYS A 109 -13.30 -59.34 20.15
N ASN A 110 -12.75 -60.33 19.44
CA ASN A 110 -12.95 -61.75 19.76
C ASN A 110 -12.46 -62.14 21.17
N ALA A 111 -11.27 -61.68 21.58
CA ALA A 111 -10.71 -62.01 22.90
C ALA A 111 -11.57 -61.47 24.05
N TYR A 112 -11.96 -60.18 24.00
CA TYR A 112 -12.84 -59.61 25.02
C TYR A 112 -14.25 -60.23 25.00
N GLU A 113 -14.77 -60.60 23.82
CA GLU A 113 -16.03 -61.33 23.72
C GLU A 113 -15.97 -62.73 24.34
N GLN A 114 -14.85 -63.45 24.31
CA GLN A 114 -14.73 -64.72 25.05
C GLN A 114 -14.84 -64.48 26.55
N VAL A 115 -14.14 -63.47 27.08
CA VAL A 115 -14.25 -63.13 28.51
C VAL A 115 -15.69 -62.80 28.89
N ILE A 116 -16.43 -62.02 28.08
CA ILE A 116 -17.83 -61.65 28.35
C ILE A 116 -18.78 -62.87 28.24
N LYS A 117 -18.42 -63.90 27.46
CA LYS A 117 -19.16 -65.18 27.39
C LYS A 117 -18.92 -66.06 28.63
N ILE A 118 -17.74 -65.96 29.25
CA ILE A 118 -17.35 -66.73 30.46
C ILE A 118 -17.85 -66.01 31.73
N ASP A 119 -17.60 -64.71 31.85
CA ASP A 119 -18.04 -63.81 32.92
C ASP A 119 -18.81 -62.62 32.32
N THR A 120 -20.13 -62.72 32.33
CA THR A 120 -21.04 -61.67 31.82
C THR A 120 -21.01 -60.38 32.64
N LYS A 121 -20.36 -60.36 33.82
CA LYS A 121 -20.20 -59.17 34.66
C LYS A 121 -18.82 -58.50 34.50
N ASN A 122 -17.86 -59.15 33.84
CA ASN A 122 -16.49 -58.67 33.71
C ASN A 122 -16.40 -57.23 33.16
N ILE A 123 -16.02 -56.28 34.00
CA ILE A 123 -16.03 -54.86 33.61
C ILE A 123 -14.80 -54.51 32.75
N GLU A 124 -13.66 -55.14 33.01
CA GLU A 124 -12.42 -54.94 32.26
C GLU A 124 -12.59 -55.36 30.78
N ALA A 125 -13.18 -56.53 30.53
CA ALA A 125 -13.48 -56.99 29.18
C ALA A 125 -14.49 -56.08 28.45
N LYS A 126 -15.50 -55.55 29.16
CA LYS A 126 -16.45 -54.58 28.57
C LYS A 126 -15.77 -53.26 28.23
N ILE A 127 -14.86 -52.76 29.07
CA ILE A 127 -14.04 -51.57 28.81
C ILE A 127 -13.09 -51.81 27.62
N GLY A 128 -12.48 -52.99 27.54
CA GLY A 128 -11.64 -53.42 26.41
C GLY A 128 -12.42 -53.48 25.10
N LEU A 129 -13.57 -54.16 25.10
CA LEU A 129 -14.47 -54.25 23.96
C LEU A 129 -14.98 -52.86 23.54
N PHE A 130 -15.40 -52.00 24.48
CA PHE A 130 -15.80 -50.62 24.20
C PHE A 130 -14.72 -49.84 23.44
N LYS A 131 -13.46 -49.91 23.89
CA LYS A 131 -12.32 -49.26 23.23
C LYS A 131 -12.08 -49.82 21.82
N VAL A 132 -12.24 -51.13 21.63
CA VAL A 132 -12.15 -51.79 20.32
C VAL A 132 -13.27 -51.31 19.37
N LEU A 133 -14.53 -51.30 19.82
CA LEU A 133 -15.69 -50.85 19.04
C LEU A 133 -15.50 -49.39 18.59
N PHE A 134 -15.13 -48.50 19.51
CA PHE A 134 -14.90 -47.09 19.21
C PHE A 134 -13.75 -46.90 18.20
N LYS A 135 -12.60 -47.58 18.39
CA LYS A 135 -11.45 -47.54 17.47
C LYS A 135 -11.72 -48.17 16.09
N ARG A 136 -12.81 -48.94 15.94
CA ARG A 136 -13.31 -49.47 14.66
C ARG A 136 -14.33 -48.54 13.96
N GLY A 137 -14.80 -47.49 14.63
CA GLY A 137 -15.93 -46.68 14.15
C GLY A 137 -17.30 -47.34 14.36
N GLU A 138 -17.39 -48.41 15.18
CA GLU A 138 -18.65 -49.08 15.56
C GLU A 138 -19.36 -48.29 16.68
N THR A 139 -19.49 -46.97 16.45
CA THR A 139 -19.83 -45.95 17.46
C THR A 139 -21.15 -46.24 18.17
N LEU A 140 -22.19 -46.70 17.46
CA LEU A 140 -23.48 -47.04 18.07
C LEU A 140 -23.42 -48.28 18.98
N GLU A 141 -22.50 -49.21 18.74
CA GLU A 141 -22.26 -50.35 19.65
C GLU A 141 -21.45 -49.91 20.86
N ALA A 142 -20.41 -49.09 20.64
CA ALA A 142 -19.63 -48.48 21.73
C ALA A 142 -20.53 -47.67 22.68
N MET A 143 -21.41 -46.80 22.17
CA MET A 143 -22.36 -46.03 22.98
C MET A 143 -23.25 -46.94 23.83
N LYS A 144 -23.84 -47.99 23.26
CA LYS A 144 -24.69 -48.95 23.99
C LYS A 144 -23.92 -49.67 25.09
N LEU A 145 -22.69 -50.12 24.81
CA LEU A 145 -21.86 -50.83 25.77
C LEU A 145 -21.37 -49.90 26.89
N GLY A 146 -20.94 -48.68 26.57
CA GLY A 146 -20.58 -47.66 27.54
C GLY A 146 -21.75 -47.30 28.45
N GLN A 147 -22.95 -47.12 27.88
CA GLN A 147 -24.20 -46.90 28.64
C GLN A 147 -24.59 -48.08 29.55
N GLN A 148 -24.13 -49.30 29.27
CA GLN A 148 -24.27 -50.44 30.20
C GLN A 148 -23.21 -50.37 31.30
N ILE A 149 -21.96 -50.06 30.97
CA ILE A 149 -20.86 -49.92 31.94
C ILE A 149 -21.21 -48.87 33.00
N ILE A 150 -21.62 -47.65 32.62
CA ILE A 150 -21.94 -46.58 33.58
C ILE A 150 -23.22 -46.81 34.40
N LYS A 151 -24.00 -47.86 34.09
CA LYS A 151 -25.13 -48.32 34.91
C LYS A 151 -24.70 -49.33 35.98
N THR A 152 -23.65 -50.11 35.72
CA THR A 152 -23.08 -51.07 36.68
C THR A 152 -21.95 -50.48 37.51
N ASP A 153 -21.24 -49.50 36.97
CA ASP A 153 -20.13 -48.77 37.57
C ASP A 153 -20.31 -47.26 37.33
N PRO A 154 -21.11 -46.56 38.17
CA PRO A 154 -21.41 -45.15 37.98
C PRO A 154 -20.21 -44.21 38.18
N GLU A 155 -19.11 -44.68 38.78
CA GLU A 155 -17.93 -43.86 39.09
C GLU A 155 -16.80 -44.03 38.05
N ASN A 156 -17.07 -44.79 36.98
CA ASN A 156 -16.14 -45.01 35.87
C ASN A 156 -15.91 -43.75 35.02
N PHE A 157 -15.15 -42.78 35.55
CA PHE A 157 -14.82 -41.52 34.89
C PHE A 157 -14.16 -41.74 33.51
N VAL A 158 -13.41 -42.84 33.34
CA VAL A 158 -12.83 -43.22 32.05
C VAL A 158 -13.92 -43.41 31.00
N ILE A 159 -14.86 -44.34 31.20
CA ILE A 159 -15.92 -44.59 30.22
C ILE A 159 -16.88 -43.39 30.10
N ARG A 160 -17.15 -42.64 31.18
CA ARG A 160 -17.93 -41.39 31.08
C ARG A 160 -17.26 -40.36 30.16
N ARG A 161 -15.93 -40.19 30.27
CA ARG A 161 -15.18 -39.28 29.39
C ARG A 161 -15.22 -39.75 27.94
N GLU A 162 -14.90 -41.02 27.66
CA GLU A 162 -14.94 -41.54 26.29
C GLU A 162 -16.37 -41.50 25.68
N LEU A 163 -17.42 -41.70 26.49
CA LEU A 163 -18.81 -41.48 26.07
C LEU A 163 -19.09 -40.00 25.75
N ALA A 164 -18.59 -39.07 26.55
CA ALA A 164 -18.71 -37.64 26.30
C ALA A 164 -17.99 -37.22 25.00
N GLU A 165 -16.82 -37.79 24.69
CA GLU A 165 -16.17 -37.59 23.38
C GLU A 165 -17.04 -38.11 22.22
N ILE A 166 -17.66 -39.29 22.38
CA ILE A 166 -18.58 -39.84 21.36
C ILE A 166 -19.82 -38.94 21.21
N TYR A 167 -20.39 -38.45 22.32
CA TYR A 167 -21.50 -37.51 22.28
C TYR A 167 -21.10 -36.20 21.57
N LEU A 168 -19.91 -35.66 21.85
CA LEU A 168 -19.38 -34.46 21.21
C LEU A 168 -19.20 -34.65 19.69
N GLN A 169 -18.62 -35.78 19.28
CA GLN A 169 -18.46 -36.17 17.87
C GLN A 169 -19.80 -36.41 17.15
N THR A 170 -20.85 -36.79 17.87
CA THR A 170 -22.20 -37.04 17.31
C THR A 170 -23.17 -35.86 17.50
N GLY A 171 -22.68 -34.68 17.91
CA GLY A 171 -23.49 -33.46 18.07
C GLY A 171 -24.43 -33.46 19.28
N LYS A 172 -24.28 -34.42 20.19
CA LYS A 172 -25.09 -34.63 21.40
C LYS A 172 -24.57 -33.76 22.55
N GLU A 173 -24.70 -32.44 22.39
CA GLU A 173 -24.07 -31.47 23.28
C GLU A 173 -24.57 -31.57 24.73
N GLU A 174 -25.85 -31.88 24.97
CA GLU A 174 -26.41 -31.98 26.33
C GLU A 174 -25.92 -33.24 27.06
N GLU A 175 -25.89 -34.39 26.39
CA GLU A 175 -25.28 -35.60 26.96
C GLU A 175 -23.76 -35.44 27.17
N THR A 176 -23.09 -34.68 26.29
CA THR A 176 -21.66 -34.32 26.44
C THR A 176 -21.43 -33.52 27.73
N ILE A 177 -22.18 -32.42 27.93
CA ILE A 177 -22.07 -31.57 29.13
C ILE A 177 -22.34 -32.40 30.38
N LYS A 178 -23.41 -33.23 30.38
CA LYS A 178 -23.79 -34.05 31.54
C LYS A 178 -22.70 -35.04 31.96
N GLU A 179 -22.11 -35.75 31.00
CA GLU A 179 -21.06 -36.72 31.31
C GLU A 179 -19.74 -36.03 31.68
N PHE A 180 -19.34 -34.94 31.01
CA PHE A 180 -18.18 -34.14 31.41
C PHE A 180 -18.35 -33.48 32.79
N GLU A 181 -19.51 -32.90 33.12
CA GLU A 181 -19.81 -32.42 34.48
C GLU A 181 -19.67 -33.53 35.53
N THR A 182 -20.00 -34.77 35.16
CA THR A 182 -19.88 -35.92 36.06
C THR A 182 -18.42 -36.37 36.18
N VAL A 183 -17.65 -36.33 35.11
CA VAL A 183 -16.19 -36.56 35.16
C VAL A 183 -15.49 -35.51 36.02
N ILE A 184 -15.84 -34.22 35.93
CA ILE A 184 -15.26 -33.17 36.80
C ILE A 184 -15.66 -33.33 38.28
N LYS A 185 -16.85 -33.87 38.58
CA LYS A 185 -17.24 -34.20 39.97
C LYS A 185 -16.39 -35.34 40.56
N LEU A 186 -15.96 -36.29 39.73
CA LEU A 186 -15.11 -37.43 40.13
C LEU A 186 -13.60 -37.09 40.08
N MET A 187 -13.19 -36.27 39.11
CA MET A 187 -11.81 -35.89 38.80
C MET A 187 -11.72 -34.36 38.59
N PRO A 188 -11.76 -33.54 39.66
CA PRO A 188 -11.83 -32.06 39.55
C PRO A 188 -10.67 -31.38 38.82
N ASN A 189 -9.58 -32.11 38.61
CA ASN A 189 -8.35 -31.62 37.98
C ASN A 189 -8.09 -32.20 36.57
N ASP A 190 -9.07 -32.86 35.92
CA ASP A 190 -8.92 -33.29 34.51
C ASP A 190 -8.90 -32.07 33.58
N LYS A 191 -7.67 -31.64 33.23
CA LYS A 191 -7.39 -30.48 32.40
C LYS A 191 -7.97 -30.55 31.00
N GLU A 192 -8.13 -31.75 30.42
CA GLU A 192 -8.68 -31.89 29.07
C GLU A 192 -10.19 -31.71 29.10
N VAL A 193 -10.86 -32.35 30.07
CA VAL A 193 -12.30 -32.22 30.26
C VAL A 193 -12.68 -30.79 30.65
N LEU A 194 -11.92 -30.13 31.54
CA LEU A 194 -12.15 -28.71 31.86
C LEU A 194 -12.07 -27.82 30.61
N LYS A 195 -11.05 -27.99 29.76
CA LYS A 195 -10.87 -27.19 28.53
C LYS A 195 -11.99 -27.41 27.52
N LYS A 196 -12.46 -28.65 27.36
CA LYS A 196 -13.61 -28.97 26.48
C LYS A 196 -14.90 -28.39 27.03
N LEU A 197 -15.17 -28.59 28.32
CA LEU A 197 -16.38 -28.12 29.00
C LEU A 197 -16.49 -26.58 29.00
N ALA A 198 -15.38 -25.88 29.24
CA ALA A 198 -15.34 -24.41 29.17
C ALA A 198 -15.73 -23.89 27.78
N LYS A 199 -15.14 -24.46 26.71
CA LYS A 199 -15.43 -24.08 25.32
C LYS A 199 -16.85 -24.45 24.86
N ILE A 200 -17.43 -25.50 25.42
CA ILE A 200 -18.85 -25.84 25.17
C ILE A 200 -19.76 -24.79 25.82
N TYR A 201 -19.54 -24.42 27.08
CA TYR A 201 -20.32 -23.37 27.75
C TYR A 201 -20.19 -22.01 27.05
N GLU A 202 -18.98 -21.62 26.67
CA GLU A 202 -18.69 -20.41 25.89
C GLU A 202 -19.48 -20.38 24.58
N LYS A 203 -19.42 -21.46 23.78
CA LYS A 203 -20.16 -21.61 22.53
C LYS A 203 -21.69 -21.60 22.72
N ARG A 204 -22.18 -22.10 23.86
CA ARG A 204 -23.61 -22.12 24.23
C ARG A 204 -24.11 -20.78 24.78
N GLY A 205 -23.20 -19.88 25.18
CA GLY A 205 -23.54 -18.62 25.86
C GLY A 205 -23.76 -18.77 27.37
N ASP A 206 -23.43 -19.94 27.96
CA ASP A 206 -23.48 -20.21 29.41
C ASP A 206 -22.27 -19.52 30.12
N PHE A 207 -22.10 -18.22 29.90
CA PHE A 207 -20.86 -17.50 30.22
C PHE A 207 -20.44 -17.59 31.69
N ASP A 208 -21.39 -17.68 32.64
CA ASP A 208 -21.08 -17.82 34.06
C ASP A 208 -20.51 -19.21 34.40
N LYS A 209 -20.98 -20.28 33.72
CA LYS A 209 -20.36 -21.62 33.82
C LYS A 209 -19.02 -21.66 33.12
N ALA A 210 -18.89 -21.03 31.95
CA ALA A 210 -17.61 -20.90 31.24
C ALA A 210 -16.58 -20.19 32.12
N LEU A 211 -16.94 -19.07 32.74
CA LEU A 211 -16.09 -18.30 33.65
C LEU A 211 -15.61 -19.14 34.85
N GLN A 212 -16.50 -19.86 35.52
CA GLN A 212 -16.13 -20.77 36.61
C GLN A 212 -15.17 -21.87 36.16
N THR A 213 -15.38 -22.42 34.97
CA THR A 213 -14.53 -23.50 34.41
C THR A 213 -13.15 -22.95 34.00
N TYR A 214 -13.09 -21.78 33.34
CA TYR A 214 -11.83 -21.10 33.02
C TYR A 214 -11.07 -20.64 34.27
N GLN A 215 -11.76 -20.24 35.34
CA GLN A 215 -11.12 -19.98 36.64
C GLN A 215 -10.54 -21.25 37.30
N GLN A 216 -11.13 -22.43 37.07
CA GLN A 216 -10.53 -23.71 37.49
C GLN A 216 -9.29 -24.06 36.64
N ILE A 217 -9.36 -23.87 35.32
CA ILE A 217 -8.21 -24.02 34.42
C ILE A 217 -7.06 -23.11 34.87
N LEU A 218 -7.32 -21.84 35.15
CA LEU A 218 -6.29 -20.87 35.55
C LEU A 218 -5.61 -21.21 36.89
N LYS A 219 -6.28 -21.93 37.80
CA LYS A 219 -5.66 -22.47 39.03
C LYS A 219 -4.70 -23.63 38.76
N LEU A 220 -4.93 -24.41 37.70
CA LEU A 220 -4.14 -25.59 37.31
C LEU A 220 -3.09 -25.26 36.23
N GLU A 221 -3.26 -24.13 35.55
CA GLU A 221 -2.42 -23.58 34.48
C GLU A 221 -2.42 -22.05 34.53
N PRO A 222 -1.62 -21.42 35.42
CA PRO A 222 -1.60 -19.96 35.59
C PRO A 222 -1.26 -19.16 34.33
N ASP A 223 -0.66 -19.80 33.33
CA ASP A 223 -0.26 -19.22 32.04
C ASP A 223 -1.22 -19.55 30.88
N ASN A 224 -2.36 -20.18 31.14
CA ASN A 224 -3.30 -20.58 30.09
C ASN A 224 -3.88 -19.35 29.36
N ILE A 225 -3.61 -19.26 28.05
CA ILE A 225 -3.99 -18.13 27.20
C ILE A 225 -5.52 -18.05 27.07
N ASP A 226 -6.18 -19.10 26.59
CA ASP A 226 -7.62 -19.19 26.39
C ASP A 226 -8.40 -18.73 27.64
N ALA A 227 -8.03 -19.25 28.81
CA ALA A 227 -8.66 -18.92 30.09
C ALA A 227 -8.49 -17.44 30.44
N ARG A 228 -7.30 -16.87 30.26
CA ARG A 228 -7.03 -15.46 30.51
C ARG A 228 -7.77 -14.56 29.53
N VAL A 229 -7.81 -14.92 28.24
CA VAL A 229 -8.54 -14.16 27.21
C VAL A 229 -10.03 -14.15 27.54
N PHE A 230 -10.65 -15.30 27.81
CA PHE A 230 -12.06 -15.37 28.17
C PHE A 230 -12.41 -14.59 29.45
N ILE A 231 -11.63 -14.79 30.53
CA ILE A 231 -11.83 -14.05 31.79
C ILE A 231 -11.72 -12.54 31.58
N SER A 232 -10.79 -12.11 30.71
CA SER A 232 -10.58 -10.69 30.39
C SER A 232 -11.69 -10.11 29.53
N GLN A 233 -12.24 -10.87 28.57
CA GLN A 233 -13.42 -10.45 27.81
C GLN A 233 -14.63 -10.28 28.74
N TYR A 234 -14.92 -11.27 29.58
CA TYR A 234 -16.02 -11.18 30.55
C TYR A 234 -15.83 -9.99 31.49
N ALA A 235 -14.62 -9.79 32.03
CA ALA A 235 -14.31 -8.64 32.87
C ALA A 235 -14.51 -7.30 32.14
N TYR A 236 -14.04 -7.19 30.90
CA TYR A 236 -14.20 -6.00 30.05
C TYR A 236 -15.67 -5.68 29.78
N GLU A 237 -16.49 -6.69 29.43
CA GLU A 237 -17.94 -6.54 29.21
C GLU A 237 -18.71 -6.15 30.49
N LYS A 238 -18.20 -6.49 31.68
CA LYS A 238 -18.71 -6.00 32.98
C LYS A 238 -18.10 -4.65 33.41
N GLY A 239 -17.14 -4.10 32.67
CA GLY A 239 -16.44 -2.86 33.00
C GLY A 239 -15.30 -2.98 34.03
N ASP A 240 -14.88 -4.19 34.42
CA ASP A 240 -13.68 -4.38 35.24
C ASP A 240 -12.41 -4.41 34.37
N TYR A 241 -12.02 -3.21 33.95
CA TYR A 241 -10.76 -2.94 33.28
C TYR A 241 -9.53 -3.32 34.13
N SER A 242 -9.67 -3.46 35.45
CA SER A 242 -8.59 -3.84 36.38
C SER A 242 -8.24 -5.31 36.24
N GLU A 243 -9.24 -6.19 36.30
CA GLU A 243 -9.07 -7.63 36.11
C GLU A 243 -8.70 -7.95 34.64
N THR A 244 -9.22 -7.17 33.69
CA THR A 244 -8.85 -7.25 32.26
C THR A 244 -7.36 -6.96 32.04
N ILE A 245 -6.84 -5.86 32.59
CA ILE A 245 -5.39 -5.53 32.54
C ILE A 245 -4.57 -6.65 33.19
N LYS A 246 -4.93 -7.03 34.43
CA LYS A 246 -4.22 -8.06 35.22
C LYS A 246 -4.08 -9.40 34.49
N ASN A 247 -5.10 -9.82 33.74
CA ASN A 247 -5.08 -11.11 33.07
C ASN A 247 -4.31 -11.07 31.74
N LEU A 248 -4.51 -10.05 30.90
CA LEU A 248 -3.87 -9.95 29.59
C LEU A 248 -2.41 -9.45 29.67
N SER A 249 -2.09 -8.50 30.55
CA SER A 249 -0.71 -7.98 30.65
C SER A 249 0.30 -9.02 31.11
N ALA A 250 -0.16 -10.11 31.75
CA ALA A 250 0.69 -11.24 32.16
C ALA A 250 0.97 -12.25 31.04
N ILE A 251 0.30 -12.12 29.88
CA ILE A 251 0.50 -12.97 28.70
C ILE A 251 0.74 -12.19 27.41
N ILE A 252 0.91 -10.87 27.44
CA ILE A 252 1.04 -10.04 26.24
C ILE A 252 2.20 -10.49 25.32
N ASP A 253 3.34 -10.90 25.89
CA ASP A 253 4.48 -11.42 25.12
C ASP A 253 4.24 -12.82 24.51
N LYS A 254 3.19 -13.50 24.95
CA LYS A 254 2.75 -14.83 24.50
C LYS A 254 1.50 -14.77 23.60
N LEU A 255 0.78 -13.64 23.57
CA LEU A 255 -0.39 -13.45 22.72
C LEU A 255 0.05 -13.31 21.24
N PRO A 256 -0.56 -14.05 20.31
CA PRO A 256 -0.33 -13.83 18.88
C PRO A 256 -0.72 -12.39 18.49
N LYS A 257 0.11 -11.68 17.72
CA LYS A 257 -0.16 -10.26 17.37
C LYS A 257 -1.38 -10.05 16.46
N ASN A 258 -1.85 -11.13 15.84
CA ASN A 258 -3.09 -11.23 15.07
C ASN A 258 -4.32 -11.55 15.95
N GLU A 259 -4.16 -11.79 17.25
CA GLU A 259 -5.24 -11.92 18.25
C GLU A 259 -5.77 -10.52 18.60
N THR A 260 -6.36 -9.83 17.61
CA THR A 260 -6.52 -8.37 17.69
C THR A 260 -7.57 -7.96 18.72
N PHE A 261 -8.62 -8.77 18.92
CA PHE A 261 -9.62 -8.57 19.96
C PHE A 261 -9.02 -8.42 21.36
N ALA A 262 -8.12 -9.33 21.77
CA ALA A 262 -7.47 -9.29 23.08
C ALA A 262 -6.61 -8.03 23.28
N HIS A 263 -5.85 -7.64 22.25
CA HIS A 263 -5.06 -6.42 22.28
C HIS A 263 -5.93 -5.16 22.35
N CYS A 264 -7.05 -5.12 21.62
CA CYS A 264 -8.01 -4.02 21.67
C CYS A 264 -8.60 -3.81 23.07
N ILE A 265 -9.13 -4.87 23.70
CA ILE A 265 -9.72 -4.73 25.04
C ILE A 265 -8.68 -4.40 26.11
N LEU A 266 -7.42 -4.82 25.96
CA LEU A 266 -6.32 -4.40 26.83
C LEU A 266 -5.99 -2.91 26.65
N ALA A 267 -5.84 -2.44 25.41
CA ALA A 267 -5.54 -1.04 25.11
C ALA A 267 -6.66 -0.10 25.60
N LEU A 268 -7.93 -0.47 25.37
CA LEU A 268 -9.09 0.26 25.86
C LEU A 268 -9.21 0.21 27.40
N SER A 269 -8.87 -0.91 28.03
CA SER A 269 -8.82 -1.00 29.50
C SER A 269 -7.75 -0.10 30.12
N TYR A 270 -6.56 -0.02 29.52
CA TYR A 270 -5.53 0.94 29.94
C TYR A 270 -6.02 2.38 29.78
N LEU A 271 -6.72 2.70 28.68
CA LEU A 271 -7.29 4.03 28.46
C LEU A 271 -8.39 4.38 29.48
N ALA A 272 -9.23 3.41 29.84
CA ALA A 272 -10.28 3.57 30.86
C ALA A 272 -9.72 3.68 32.30
N LYS A 273 -8.43 3.39 32.50
CA LYS A 273 -7.65 3.68 33.71
C LYS A 273 -6.72 4.90 33.56
N ASP A 274 -7.01 5.78 32.58
CA ASP A 274 -6.23 6.97 32.19
C ASP A 274 -4.75 6.73 31.84
N ASN A 275 -4.34 5.47 31.64
CA ASN A 275 -2.97 5.11 31.26
C ASN A 275 -2.78 5.19 29.73
N LEU A 276 -2.83 6.42 29.21
CA LEU A 276 -2.70 6.70 27.77
C LEU A 276 -1.39 6.16 27.18
N THR A 277 -0.29 6.13 27.95
CA THR A 277 1.00 5.61 27.50
C THR A 277 0.91 4.12 27.17
N LYS A 278 0.42 3.30 28.09
CA LYS A 278 0.25 1.86 27.84
C LYS A 278 -0.86 1.56 26.85
N ALA A 279 -1.92 2.36 26.82
CA ALA A 279 -2.98 2.24 25.80
C ALA A 279 -2.40 2.42 24.39
N ASN A 280 -1.57 3.45 24.18
CA ASN A 280 -0.88 3.67 22.91
C ASN A 280 0.16 2.59 22.59
N GLU A 281 0.97 2.17 23.57
CA GLU A 281 1.96 1.08 23.42
C GLU A 281 1.32 -0.22 22.92
N VAL A 282 0.24 -0.67 23.57
CA VAL A 282 -0.50 -1.88 23.16
C VAL A 282 -1.17 -1.68 21.79
N ALA A 283 -1.79 -0.52 21.54
CA ALA A 283 -2.44 -0.23 20.26
C ALA A 283 -1.44 -0.18 19.08
N GLN A 284 -0.26 0.41 19.26
CA GLN A 284 0.79 0.42 18.23
C GLN A 284 1.36 -0.99 17.95
N GLY A 285 1.20 -1.94 18.88
CA GLY A 285 1.63 -3.33 18.72
C GLY A 285 0.67 -4.23 17.92
N ILE A 286 -0.55 -3.77 17.62
CA ILE A 286 -1.58 -4.55 16.92
C ILE A 286 -1.19 -4.74 15.44
N VAL A 287 -1.23 -5.99 14.96
CA VAL A 287 -0.95 -6.30 13.56
C VAL A 287 -2.21 -6.85 12.88
N PHE A 288 -2.92 -5.96 12.19
CA PHE A 288 -4.03 -6.33 11.32
C PHE A 288 -3.50 -6.92 9.99
N SER A 289 -3.79 -8.19 9.71
CA SER A 289 -3.26 -8.90 8.53
C SER A 289 -3.90 -8.50 7.19
N GLY A 290 -4.99 -7.74 7.21
CA GLY A 290 -5.74 -7.36 6.01
C GLY A 290 -6.56 -8.50 5.39
N GLU A 291 -6.73 -9.61 6.11
CA GLU A 291 -7.47 -10.77 5.62
C GLU A 291 -8.96 -10.46 5.38
N THR A 292 -9.48 -10.94 4.25
CA THR A 292 -10.82 -10.65 3.72
C THR A 292 -11.98 -11.27 4.51
N ARG A 293 -11.74 -11.71 5.75
CA ARG A 293 -12.71 -12.46 6.56
C ARG A 293 -12.66 -12.18 8.07
N VAL A 294 -12.06 -11.06 8.49
CA VAL A 294 -12.17 -10.58 9.89
C VAL A 294 -13.66 -10.29 10.21
N PRO A 295 -14.21 -10.75 11.35
CA PRO A 295 -15.60 -10.47 11.72
C PRO A 295 -15.87 -8.97 11.87
N GLU A 296 -17.03 -8.49 11.40
CA GLU A 296 -17.37 -7.06 11.41
C GLU A 296 -17.31 -6.44 12.82
N LYS A 297 -17.64 -7.20 13.87
CA LYS A 297 -17.49 -6.78 15.28
C LYS A 297 -16.03 -6.54 15.70
N GLU A 298 -15.09 -7.33 15.20
CA GLU A 298 -13.66 -7.18 15.51
C GLU A 298 -13.08 -5.99 14.73
N LYS A 299 -13.48 -5.82 13.47
CA LYS A 299 -13.20 -4.63 12.66
C LYS A 299 -13.74 -3.35 13.33
N GLU A 300 -14.98 -3.37 13.83
CA GLU A 300 -15.57 -2.25 14.59
C GLU A 300 -14.77 -1.94 15.87
N LEU A 301 -14.37 -2.98 16.63
CA LEU A 301 -13.57 -2.83 17.84
C LEU A 301 -12.16 -2.26 17.54
N LEU A 302 -11.51 -2.69 16.47
CA LEU A 302 -10.23 -2.14 15.97
C LEU A 302 -10.36 -0.65 15.64
N LEU A 303 -11.36 -0.29 14.84
CA LEU A 303 -11.64 1.09 14.44
C LEU A 303 -11.92 1.97 15.67
N ASN A 304 -12.73 1.49 16.62
CA ASN A 304 -13.00 2.17 17.88
C ASN A 304 -11.73 2.35 18.73
N THR A 305 -10.91 1.31 18.86
CA THR A 305 -9.65 1.33 19.64
C THR A 305 -8.69 2.39 19.09
N PHE A 306 -8.37 2.30 17.80
CA PHE A 306 -7.43 3.21 17.16
C PHE A 306 -7.93 4.66 17.14
N THR A 307 -9.22 4.88 16.84
CA THR A 307 -9.77 6.25 16.80
C THR A 307 -9.91 6.87 18.18
N THR A 308 -10.35 6.12 19.20
CA THR A 308 -10.51 6.64 20.56
C THR A 308 -9.16 6.97 21.21
N ILE A 309 -8.15 6.10 21.07
CA ILE A 309 -6.79 6.37 21.56
C ILE A 309 -6.14 7.50 20.74
N GLY A 310 -6.27 7.48 19.40
CA GLY A 310 -5.78 8.54 18.51
C GLY A 310 -6.36 9.92 18.84
N ASN A 311 -7.65 10.02 19.15
CA ASN A 311 -8.30 11.25 19.60
C ASN A 311 -7.73 11.75 20.93
N LYS A 312 -7.49 10.86 21.91
CA LYS A 312 -6.87 11.23 23.20
C LYS A 312 -5.40 11.66 23.04
N LEU A 313 -4.65 11.02 22.13
CA LEU A 313 -3.29 11.43 21.75
C LEU A 313 -3.28 12.82 21.09
N LEU A 314 -4.26 13.16 20.23
CA LEU A 314 -4.41 14.51 19.69
C LEU A 314 -4.66 15.55 20.80
N MET A 315 -5.53 15.26 21.77
CA MET A 315 -5.76 16.14 22.93
C MET A 315 -4.46 16.34 23.74
N GLY A 316 -3.67 15.28 23.91
CA GLY A 316 -2.35 15.31 24.54
C GLY A 316 -1.22 15.91 23.67
N LYS A 317 -1.51 16.32 22.43
CA LYS A 317 -0.55 16.83 21.42
C LYS A 317 0.50 15.81 20.93
N TYR A 318 0.26 14.51 21.13
CA TYR A 318 1.09 13.41 20.61
C TYR A 318 0.78 13.14 19.13
N ILE A 319 1.06 14.12 18.27
CA ILE A 319 0.58 14.15 16.87
C ILE A 319 1.14 13.01 16.01
N LYS A 320 2.36 12.51 16.28
CA LYS A 320 2.96 11.39 15.54
C LYS A 320 2.26 10.06 15.84
N ASP A 321 2.04 9.78 17.12
CA ASP A 321 1.39 8.56 17.60
C ASP A 321 -0.08 8.52 17.17
N ALA A 322 -0.78 9.65 17.32
CA ALA A 322 -2.14 9.82 16.80
C ALA A 322 -2.21 9.56 15.28
N GLU A 323 -1.28 10.12 14.50
CA GLU A 323 -1.21 9.87 13.06
C GLU A 323 -1.00 8.39 12.72
N SER A 324 -0.14 7.69 13.47
CA SER A 324 0.08 6.25 13.29
C SER A 324 -1.19 5.45 13.52
N LEU A 325 -1.88 5.65 14.65
CA LEU A 325 -3.12 4.92 14.94
C LEU A 325 -4.23 5.24 13.94
N PHE A 326 -4.38 6.50 13.50
CA PHE A 326 -5.34 6.83 12.45
C PHE A 326 -4.97 6.26 11.07
N GLN A 327 -3.68 6.06 10.76
CA GLN A 327 -3.26 5.35 9.54
C GLN A 327 -3.56 3.85 9.62
N GLN A 328 -3.34 3.22 10.78
CA GLN A 328 -3.75 1.83 11.02
C GLN A 328 -5.27 1.66 10.87
N ALA A 329 -6.05 2.56 11.49
CA ALA A 329 -7.50 2.60 11.34
C ALA A 329 -7.94 2.77 9.87
N PHE A 330 -7.24 3.58 9.08
CA PHE A 330 -7.55 3.80 7.66
C PHE A 330 -7.23 2.58 6.78
N ALA A 331 -6.24 1.77 7.18
CA ALA A 331 -5.94 0.49 6.55
C ALA A 331 -6.97 -0.61 6.91
N VAL A 332 -7.62 -0.52 8.09
CA VAL A 332 -8.79 -1.35 8.44
C VAL A 332 -10.03 -0.89 7.66
N GLU A 333 -10.40 0.39 7.76
CA GLU A 333 -11.46 0.99 6.94
C GLU A 333 -11.35 2.53 6.86
N PRO A 334 -11.41 3.14 5.66
CA PRO A 334 -11.41 4.59 5.48
C PRO A 334 -12.80 5.22 5.76
N ASN A 335 -13.37 4.96 6.95
CA ASN A 335 -14.67 5.52 7.35
C ASN A 335 -14.58 7.00 7.79
N GLU A 336 -15.73 7.61 8.06
CA GLU A 336 -15.81 9.06 8.30
C GLU A 336 -15.12 9.52 9.60
N ALA A 337 -15.17 8.70 10.66
CA ALA A 337 -14.47 9.00 11.92
C ALA A 337 -12.95 8.97 11.73
N VAL A 338 -12.44 8.00 10.98
CA VAL A 338 -11.01 7.88 10.65
C VAL A 338 -10.56 9.03 9.74
N LYS A 339 -11.33 9.35 8.68
CA LYS A 339 -11.06 10.51 7.81
C LYS A 339 -11.00 11.82 8.58
N LYS A 340 -11.92 12.03 9.52
CA LYS A 340 -11.96 13.21 10.41
C LYS A 340 -10.72 13.29 11.29
N GLY A 341 -10.28 12.17 11.89
CA GLY A 341 -9.05 12.10 12.69
C GLY A 341 -7.79 12.43 11.86
N LEU A 342 -7.61 11.80 10.69
CA LEU A 342 -6.53 12.12 9.77
C LEU A 342 -6.58 13.57 9.28
N ALA A 343 -7.77 14.13 9.05
CA ALA A 343 -7.91 15.52 8.64
C ALA A 343 -7.50 16.48 9.76
N GLN A 344 -7.82 16.18 11.03
CA GLN A 344 -7.37 16.96 12.19
C GLN A 344 -5.84 16.88 12.37
N VAL A 345 -5.23 15.70 12.25
CA VAL A 345 -3.75 15.53 12.23
C VAL A 345 -3.13 16.46 11.17
N ASN A 346 -3.66 16.44 9.94
CA ASN A 346 -3.13 17.26 8.86
C ASN A 346 -3.40 18.76 9.08
N ALA A 347 -4.55 19.15 9.64
CA ALA A 347 -4.84 20.55 9.97
C ALA A 347 -3.90 21.10 11.07
N ILE A 348 -3.55 20.29 12.07
CA ILE A 348 -2.59 20.66 13.12
C ILE A 348 -1.17 20.85 12.53
N LYS A 349 -0.70 19.92 11.69
CA LYS A 349 0.56 20.07 10.95
C LYS A 349 0.55 21.28 10.01
N GLY A 350 -0.59 21.57 9.40
CA GLY A 350 -0.81 22.77 8.60
C GLY A 350 -0.65 24.06 9.43
N ALA A 351 -1.24 24.11 10.62
CA ALA A 351 -1.16 25.25 11.53
C ALA A 351 0.28 25.49 12.05
N ASP A 352 0.99 24.43 12.42
CA ASP A 352 2.40 24.48 12.81
C ASP A 352 3.28 25.00 11.67
N ALA A 353 3.11 24.46 10.45
CA ALA A 353 3.80 24.97 9.26
C ALA A 353 3.46 26.44 8.94
N VAL A 354 2.26 26.94 9.29
CA VAL A 354 1.95 28.39 9.21
C VAL A 354 2.74 29.19 10.25
N ALA A 355 2.81 28.73 11.50
CA ALA A 355 3.57 29.38 12.57
C ALA A 355 5.07 29.46 12.22
N GLN A 356 5.63 28.38 11.67
CA GLN A 356 7.00 28.30 11.14
C GLN A 356 7.20 29.06 9.81
N LYS A 357 6.15 29.69 9.26
CA LYS A 357 6.15 30.47 8.00
C LYS A 357 6.46 29.62 6.75
N MET A 358 6.32 28.30 6.84
CA MET A 358 6.55 27.29 5.81
C MET A 358 5.29 27.11 4.92
N PHE A 359 4.80 28.22 4.37
CA PHE A 359 3.47 28.31 3.73
C PHE A 359 3.21 27.31 2.57
N LYS A 360 4.25 26.78 1.91
CA LYS A 360 4.09 25.72 0.88
C LYS A 360 3.67 24.39 1.51
N GLU A 361 4.26 24.03 2.65
CA GLU A 361 3.97 22.78 3.35
C GLU A 361 2.65 22.88 4.10
N ALA A 362 2.35 24.07 4.68
CA ALA A 362 1.02 24.35 5.22
C ALA A 362 -0.10 24.10 4.20
N ILE A 363 0.07 24.55 2.95
CA ILE A 363 -0.86 24.25 1.85
C ILE A 363 -0.97 22.74 1.62
N LYS A 364 0.15 22.02 1.48
CA LYS A 364 0.18 20.55 1.28
C LYS A 364 -0.57 19.80 2.39
N TYR A 365 -0.46 20.24 3.64
CA TYR A 365 -1.16 19.64 4.77
C TYR A 365 -2.66 20.00 4.79
N TYR A 366 -3.04 21.26 4.59
CA TYR A 366 -4.46 21.63 4.53
C TYR A 366 -5.17 21.08 3.27
N GLU A 367 -4.47 20.84 2.16
CA GLU A 367 -5.00 20.14 0.98
C GLU A 367 -5.30 18.67 1.30
N LYS A 368 -4.44 17.97 2.06
CA LYS A 368 -4.76 16.64 2.59
C LYS A 368 -5.97 16.66 3.52
N ALA A 369 -6.05 17.62 4.45
CA ALA A 369 -7.18 17.76 5.36
C ALA A 369 -8.51 18.02 4.62
N TYR A 370 -8.49 18.90 3.62
CA TYR A 370 -9.64 19.17 2.76
C TYR A 370 -10.05 17.95 1.91
N ASN A 371 -9.11 17.23 1.32
CA ASN A 371 -9.42 16.04 0.51
C ASN A 371 -10.04 14.89 1.35
N LEU A 372 -9.72 14.82 2.64
CA LEU A 372 -10.33 13.88 3.60
C LEU A 372 -11.70 14.36 4.13
N GLN A 373 -11.96 15.67 4.12
CA GLN A 373 -13.17 16.31 4.66
C GLN A 373 -13.61 17.50 3.78
N PRO A 374 -14.11 17.27 2.54
CA PRO A 374 -14.37 18.37 1.59
C PRO A 374 -15.49 19.33 2.03
N ALA A 375 -16.40 18.85 2.88
CA ALA A 375 -17.48 19.65 3.46
C ALA A 375 -17.01 20.59 4.59
N ASN A 376 -15.77 20.46 5.08
CA ASN A 376 -15.25 21.32 6.15
C ASN A 376 -14.76 22.67 5.58
N SER A 377 -15.62 23.68 5.72
CA SER A 377 -15.36 25.06 5.29
C SER A 377 -14.19 25.73 6.01
N GLU A 378 -13.76 25.28 7.20
CA GLU A 378 -12.56 25.83 7.85
C GLU A 378 -11.32 25.51 7.03
N TYR A 379 -11.16 24.28 6.55
CA TYR A 379 -9.99 23.88 5.75
C TYR A 379 -9.93 24.64 4.42
N GLN A 380 -11.09 24.85 3.78
CA GLN A 380 -11.20 25.69 2.58
C GLN A 380 -10.82 27.16 2.87
N SER A 381 -11.31 27.71 3.99
CA SER A 381 -10.99 29.07 4.45
C SER A 381 -9.48 29.23 4.70
N ARG A 382 -8.86 28.33 5.47
CA ARG A 382 -7.41 28.30 5.74
C ARG A 382 -6.58 28.22 4.45
N LEU A 383 -6.98 27.37 3.50
CA LEU A 383 -6.31 27.30 2.19
C LEU A 383 -6.38 28.63 1.45
N SER A 384 -7.54 29.31 1.45
CA SER A 384 -7.68 30.63 0.82
C SER A 384 -6.80 31.69 1.51
N GLU A 385 -6.76 31.67 2.85
CA GLU A 385 -5.96 32.58 3.69
C GLU A 385 -4.46 32.46 3.34
N ILE A 386 -3.92 31.23 3.35
CA ILE A 386 -2.49 30.96 3.11
C ILE A 386 -2.12 31.22 1.63
N ARG A 387 -2.98 30.82 0.69
CA ARG A 387 -2.77 31.11 -0.75
C ARG A 387 -2.79 32.62 -1.02
N SER A 388 -3.60 33.41 -0.31
CA SER A 388 -3.60 34.88 -0.43
C SER A 388 -2.29 35.50 0.06
N LYS A 389 -1.78 35.07 1.24
CA LYS A 389 -0.50 35.52 1.81
C LYS A 389 0.67 35.22 0.86
N LEU A 390 0.65 34.07 0.19
CA LEU A 390 1.63 33.73 -0.86
C LEU A 390 1.49 34.60 -2.11
N LYS A 391 0.27 34.87 -2.60
CA LYS A 391 0.03 35.81 -3.73
C LYS A 391 0.56 37.22 -3.40
N VAL A 392 0.32 37.73 -2.19
CA VAL A 392 0.85 39.03 -1.74
C VAL A 392 2.38 39.02 -1.67
N LYS A 393 3.00 37.96 -1.14
CA LYS A 393 4.46 37.83 -1.07
C LYS A 393 5.10 37.74 -2.47
N LYS A 394 4.45 37.07 -3.45
CA LYS A 394 4.88 37.05 -4.86
C LYS A 394 4.73 38.44 -5.51
N ARG A 395 3.58 39.12 -5.33
CA ARG A 395 3.34 40.50 -5.83
C ARG A 395 4.36 41.50 -5.28
N ARG A 396 4.67 41.46 -3.97
CA ARG A 396 5.72 42.33 -3.38
C ARG A 396 7.09 42.08 -4.00
N LYS A 397 7.53 40.81 -4.16
CA LYS A 397 8.79 40.50 -4.85
C LYS A 397 8.83 41.05 -6.29
N ILE A 398 7.75 40.86 -7.06
CA ILE A 398 7.66 41.37 -8.43
C ILE A 398 7.73 42.90 -8.45
N ALA A 399 7.02 43.58 -7.55
CA ALA A 399 7.09 45.04 -7.44
C ALA A 399 8.51 45.55 -7.10
N THR A 400 9.22 44.90 -6.17
CA THR A 400 10.63 45.25 -5.88
C THR A 400 11.53 45.07 -7.10
N ILE A 401 11.37 43.97 -7.84
CA ILE A 401 12.15 43.71 -9.08
C ILE A 401 11.83 44.77 -10.14
N LEU A 402 10.56 45.14 -10.32
CA LEU A 402 10.15 46.19 -11.26
C LEU A 402 10.69 47.58 -10.86
N CYS A 403 10.71 47.92 -9.58
CA CYS A 403 11.32 49.17 -9.11
C CYS A 403 12.84 49.21 -9.36
N VAL A 404 13.56 48.10 -9.13
CA VAL A 404 15.00 48.00 -9.43
C VAL A 404 15.25 48.10 -10.95
N ALA A 405 14.45 47.42 -11.76
CA ALA A 405 14.53 47.51 -13.23
C ALA A 405 14.25 48.94 -13.73
N ALA A 406 13.25 49.62 -13.19
CA ALA A 406 12.93 51.01 -13.53
C ALA A 406 14.09 51.98 -13.19
N LEU A 407 14.74 51.80 -12.03
CA LEU A 407 15.92 52.60 -11.65
C LEU A 407 17.10 52.37 -12.61
N ILE A 408 17.34 51.13 -13.04
CA ILE A 408 18.36 50.81 -14.05
C ILE A 408 18.05 51.47 -15.40
N VAL A 409 16.79 51.43 -15.85
CA VAL A 409 16.35 52.07 -17.10
C VAL A 409 16.53 53.60 -17.04
N VAL A 410 16.17 54.25 -15.92
CA VAL A 410 16.39 55.70 -15.74
C VAL A 410 17.88 56.05 -15.79
N ALA A 411 18.75 55.26 -15.16
CA ALA A 411 20.20 55.48 -15.23
C ALA A 411 20.75 55.37 -16.67
N LEU A 412 20.32 54.36 -17.42
CA LEU A 412 20.72 54.16 -18.82
C LEU A 412 20.25 55.30 -19.74
N ILE A 413 19.01 55.79 -19.55
CA ILE A 413 18.48 56.94 -20.30
C ILE A 413 19.27 58.21 -19.99
N GLY A 414 19.66 58.43 -18.72
CA GLY A 414 20.50 59.57 -18.32
C GLY A 414 21.87 59.59 -19.02
N VAL A 415 22.51 58.43 -19.14
CA VAL A 415 23.80 58.30 -19.86
C VAL A 415 23.62 58.53 -21.37
N ALA A 416 22.56 57.98 -21.98
CA ALA A 416 22.29 58.15 -23.40
C ALA A 416 21.97 59.60 -23.78
N GLY A 417 21.18 60.31 -22.95
CA GLY A 417 20.79 61.71 -23.21
C GLY A 417 21.96 62.69 -23.22
N TYR A 418 23.03 62.41 -22.46
CA TYR A 418 24.22 63.26 -22.41
C TYR A 418 24.99 63.28 -23.75
N LEU A 419 25.10 62.13 -24.41
CA LEU A 419 25.93 61.91 -25.60
C LEU A 419 25.37 62.52 -26.90
N TYR A 420 24.07 62.77 -27.00
CA TYR A 420 23.41 63.19 -28.25
C TYR A 420 23.23 64.71 -28.43
N SER A 421 23.72 65.54 -27.50
CA SER A 421 23.28 66.95 -27.37
C SER A 421 24.09 68.01 -28.15
N THR A 422 25.20 67.66 -28.81
CA THR A 422 26.26 68.63 -29.17
C THR A 422 26.54 68.89 -30.66
N SER A 423 25.82 68.27 -31.61
CA SER A 423 26.10 68.40 -33.06
C SER A 423 24.85 68.37 -33.94
N GLU A 424 24.83 69.19 -34.99
CA GLU A 424 23.71 69.37 -35.91
C GLU A 424 24.13 69.12 -37.37
N ARG A 425 23.17 68.67 -38.20
CA ARG A 425 23.42 68.29 -39.60
C ARG A 425 23.13 69.47 -40.53
N VAL A 426 24.15 69.92 -41.24
CA VAL A 426 24.10 71.03 -42.21
C VAL A 426 24.31 70.47 -43.63
N VAL A 427 23.74 71.12 -44.63
CA VAL A 427 23.78 70.68 -46.04
C VAL A 427 24.26 71.82 -46.91
N PHE A 428 25.20 71.54 -47.82
CA PHE A 428 25.77 72.53 -48.72
C PHE A 428 25.68 72.07 -50.17
N THR A 429 25.14 72.94 -51.04
CA THR A 429 24.96 72.71 -52.47
C THR A 429 25.47 73.91 -53.26
N TYR A 430 26.28 73.68 -54.28
CA TYR A 430 26.89 74.70 -55.12
C TYR A 430 27.05 74.24 -56.58
N SER A 431 27.33 75.20 -57.46
CA SER A 431 27.63 75.01 -58.87
C SER A 431 29.09 74.62 -59.07
N GLU A 432 29.33 73.47 -59.71
CA GLU A 432 30.68 72.94 -59.95
C GLU A 432 31.35 73.56 -61.19
N GLN A 433 30.65 74.41 -61.94
CA GLN A 433 31.22 75.19 -63.05
C GLN A 433 31.91 76.47 -62.54
N GLU A 434 31.38 77.09 -61.47
CA GLU A 434 31.84 78.39 -60.96
C GLU A 434 32.74 78.24 -59.72
N VAL A 435 32.46 77.26 -58.86
CA VAL A 435 33.20 77.02 -57.60
C VAL A 435 34.24 75.93 -57.78
N GLU A 436 35.48 76.22 -57.39
CA GLU A 436 36.56 75.23 -57.30
C GLU A 436 36.35 74.32 -56.10
N LYS A 437 36.19 74.93 -54.92
CA LYS A 437 36.00 74.23 -53.64
C LYS A 437 35.45 75.12 -52.53
N ILE A 438 34.93 74.45 -51.51
CA ILE A 438 34.50 75.07 -50.25
C ILE A 438 35.41 74.58 -49.11
N LEU A 439 35.95 75.54 -48.36
CA LEU A 439 36.70 75.33 -47.13
C LEU A 439 35.81 75.72 -45.95
N ILE A 440 35.67 74.85 -44.95
CA ILE A 440 35.02 75.17 -43.66
C ILE A 440 36.06 74.99 -42.56
N ASP A 441 36.33 76.07 -41.82
CA ASP A 441 37.43 76.19 -40.84
C ASP A 441 38.79 75.72 -41.40
N GLY A 442 39.03 76.00 -42.69
CA GLY A 442 40.25 75.62 -43.41
C GLY A 442 40.31 74.17 -43.91
N LYS A 443 39.31 73.33 -43.63
CA LYS A 443 39.21 71.97 -44.19
C LYS A 443 38.35 71.95 -45.45
N GLU A 444 38.80 71.22 -46.47
CA GLU A 444 38.12 71.11 -47.77
C GLU A 444 36.97 70.10 -47.70
N TYR A 445 35.78 70.52 -48.13
CA TYR A 445 34.58 69.70 -48.13
C TYR A 445 33.96 69.63 -49.53
N LYS A 446 33.66 68.39 -49.97
CA LYS A 446 32.88 68.13 -51.18
C LYS A 446 31.39 68.23 -50.87
N LYS A 447 30.62 68.67 -51.87
CA LYS A 447 29.14 68.75 -51.92
C LYS A 447 28.45 67.57 -51.24
N GLY A 448 27.62 67.84 -50.22
CA GLY A 448 26.98 66.78 -49.43
C GLY A 448 26.44 67.23 -48.06
N TYR A 449 26.19 66.24 -47.19
CA TYR A 449 25.77 66.45 -45.80
C TYR A 449 26.99 66.47 -44.88
N LEU A 450 27.04 67.43 -43.95
CA LEU A 450 28.09 67.53 -42.93
C LEU A 450 27.46 67.65 -41.53
N TRP A 451 28.08 67.04 -40.53
CA TRP A 451 27.75 67.29 -39.13
C TRP A 451 28.70 68.35 -38.57
N LEU A 452 28.16 69.48 -38.13
CA LEU A 452 28.89 70.56 -37.49
C LEU A 452 28.53 70.64 -36.01
N LYS A 453 29.44 71.17 -35.19
CA LYS A 453 29.15 71.47 -33.79
C LYS A 453 28.35 72.76 -33.71
N ARG A 454 27.66 73.00 -32.59
CA ARG A 454 27.06 74.32 -32.33
C ARG A 454 28.17 75.35 -32.09
N GLY A 455 28.14 76.46 -32.83
CA GLY A 455 29.17 77.50 -32.73
C GLY A 455 29.45 78.26 -34.04
N PRO A 456 30.34 79.26 -34.00
CA PRO A 456 30.80 79.99 -35.18
C PRO A 456 31.73 79.12 -36.04
N HIS A 457 31.51 79.17 -37.35
CA HIS A 457 32.28 78.47 -38.37
C HIS A 457 32.59 79.44 -39.53
N LYS A 458 33.79 79.33 -40.12
CA LYS A 458 34.26 80.18 -41.22
C LYS A 458 34.22 79.42 -42.54
N ILE A 459 33.47 79.92 -43.52
CA ILE A 459 33.43 79.38 -44.88
C ILE A 459 34.25 80.27 -45.81
N THR A 460 35.11 79.65 -46.62
CA THR A 460 35.75 80.27 -47.78
C THR A 460 35.34 79.49 -49.03
N VAL A 461 34.80 80.19 -50.02
CA VAL A 461 34.44 79.65 -51.33
C VAL A 461 35.46 80.15 -52.35
N LYS A 462 36.09 79.21 -53.07
CA LYS A 462 37.07 79.52 -54.13
C LYS A 462 36.42 79.45 -55.50
N ALA A 463 36.70 80.42 -56.38
CA ALA A 463 36.13 80.51 -57.73
C ALA A 463 37.06 79.91 -58.80
N LYS A 464 36.51 79.54 -59.97
CA LYS A 464 37.25 78.93 -61.10
C LYS A 464 37.68 79.88 -62.21
N SER A 465 37.21 81.12 -62.22
CA SER A 465 37.52 82.18 -63.19
C SER A 465 37.53 83.55 -62.49
N ASP A 466 37.62 84.66 -63.23
CA ASP A 466 37.97 86.03 -62.79
C ASP A 466 37.14 86.68 -61.64
N TYR A 467 36.17 85.95 -61.08
CA TYR A 467 35.50 86.27 -59.83
C TYR A 467 36.45 86.13 -58.63
N LYS A 468 36.23 86.93 -57.57
CA LYS A 468 37.08 86.92 -56.36
C LYS A 468 36.62 85.89 -55.34
N ASP A 469 37.59 85.15 -54.78
CA ASP A 469 37.42 84.30 -53.59
C ASP A 469 36.63 85.05 -52.50
N THR A 470 35.57 84.42 -51.99
CA THR A 470 34.65 85.04 -51.02
C THR A 470 34.64 84.26 -49.72
N THR A 471 34.79 84.97 -48.60
CA THR A 471 34.89 84.39 -47.25
C THR A 471 33.89 85.03 -46.30
N PHE A 472 33.18 84.21 -45.53
CA PHE A 472 32.14 84.63 -44.61
C PHE A 472 32.09 83.74 -43.37
N CYS A 473 31.64 84.31 -42.25
CA CYS A 473 31.45 83.58 -41.00
C CYS A 473 29.95 83.37 -40.74
N PHE A 474 29.56 82.16 -40.38
CA PHE A 474 28.20 81.83 -39.97
C PHE A 474 28.23 81.14 -38.60
N ASN A 475 27.08 80.98 -37.94
CA ASN A 475 27.01 80.41 -36.60
C ASN A 475 25.89 79.38 -36.52
N VAL A 476 26.26 78.12 -36.26
CA VAL A 476 25.35 77.00 -36.10
C VAL A 476 24.71 77.11 -34.72
N LYS A 477 23.58 77.82 -34.67
CA LYS A 477 22.72 77.95 -33.47
C LYS A 477 21.48 77.07 -33.66
N GLY A 478 21.19 76.25 -32.65
CA GLY A 478 20.01 75.38 -32.68
C GLY A 478 18.70 76.17 -32.75
N MET A 479 17.79 75.69 -33.60
CA MET A 479 16.39 76.12 -33.69
C MET A 479 16.11 77.63 -33.92
N ALA A 480 16.83 78.27 -34.85
CA ALA A 480 16.28 79.40 -35.61
C ALA A 480 17.00 79.60 -36.96
N MET A 481 16.31 79.38 -38.09
CA MET A 481 16.86 79.72 -39.41
C MET A 481 16.81 81.23 -39.65
N ARG A 482 17.98 81.83 -39.92
CA ARG A 482 18.10 83.01 -40.78
C ARG A 482 19.23 82.78 -41.78
N THR A 483 18.87 82.55 -43.03
CA THR A 483 19.80 82.49 -44.15
C THR A 483 20.44 83.85 -44.36
N VAL A 484 21.77 83.88 -44.52
CA VAL A 484 22.47 85.03 -45.11
C VAL A 484 22.67 84.69 -46.59
N PRO A 485 21.92 85.29 -47.53
CA PRO A 485 22.18 85.10 -48.95
C PRO A 485 23.49 85.78 -49.32
N ILE A 486 24.27 85.14 -50.21
CA ILE A 486 25.45 85.73 -50.83
C ILE A 486 25.26 85.64 -52.34
N SER A 487 24.91 86.76 -52.94
CA SER A 487 24.97 87.00 -54.39
C SER A 487 25.62 88.36 -54.59
N LEU A 488 26.78 88.40 -55.23
CA LEU A 488 27.34 89.65 -55.74
C LEU A 488 26.67 89.94 -57.10
N ASN A 489 25.82 90.95 -57.06
CA ASN A 489 25.05 91.53 -58.17
C ASN A 489 25.97 92.01 -59.33
N VAL A 490 25.53 92.17 -60.59
CA VAL A 490 24.26 91.84 -61.30
C VAL A 490 24.54 91.98 -62.81
N LEU A 491 23.77 91.30 -63.67
CA LEU A 491 23.42 91.86 -64.99
C LEU A 491 21.89 91.79 -65.20
N GLU A 492 21.31 92.98 -65.36
CA GLU A 492 19.97 93.34 -65.87
C GLU A 492 18.70 92.58 -65.42
N TYR A 493 18.13 93.04 -64.31
CA TYR A 493 16.81 93.70 -64.28
C TYR A 493 15.68 93.20 -65.23
N LYS A 494 14.92 92.15 -64.83
CA LYS A 494 13.45 92.25 -64.56
C LYS A 494 12.76 90.94 -64.12
N ASP A 495 13.07 89.79 -64.73
CA ASP A 495 12.23 88.58 -64.61
C ASP A 495 12.68 87.58 -63.53
N LEU A 496 12.44 87.90 -62.24
CA LEU A 496 12.66 86.93 -61.15
C LEU A 496 11.60 86.92 -60.02
N ILE A 497 10.37 87.39 -60.28
CA ILE A 497 9.24 87.20 -59.35
C ILE A 497 8.55 85.82 -59.54
N SER A 498 8.82 85.11 -60.64
CA SER A 498 8.12 83.87 -61.03
C SER A 498 8.90 82.56 -60.80
N LYS A 499 10.18 82.61 -60.38
CA LYS A 499 11.05 81.42 -60.24
C LYS A 499 11.93 81.45 -59.00
N ILE A 500 11.37 81.03 -57.86
CA ILE A 500 11.89 80.03 -56.90
C ILE A 500 10.98 80.04 -55.67
N THR A 501 9.88 79.30 -55.77
CA THR A 501 9.06 78.87 -54.63
C THR A 501 9.01 77.34 -54.68
N GLY A 502 9.69 76.67 -53.76
CA GLY A 502 9.88 75.22 -53.90
C GLY A 502 10.80 74.59 -52.87
N LEU A 503 10.28 74.42 -51.65
CA LEU A 503 10.66 73.30 -50.78
C LEU A 503 9.47 73.00 -49.85
N THR A 504 8.75 71.92 -50.16
CA THR A 504 7.62 71.44 -49.36
C THR A 504 8.12 70.72 -48.10
N ALA A 505 7.37 70.89 -47.01
CA ALA A 505 7.56 70.12 -45.78
C ALA A 505 6.26 69.40 -45.41
N SER A 506 6.38 68.15 -44.96
CA SER A 506 5.37 67.43 -44.18
C SER A 506 6.07 66.87 -42.93
N ALA A 507 5.59 66.99 -41.69
CA ALA A 507 4.23 67.01 -41.11
C ALA A 507 3.59 65.61 -40.98
N SER A 508 2.86 65.26 -39.91
CA SER A 508 2.73 65.87 -38.56
C SER A 508 1.92 64.98 -37.58
N SER A 509 2.02 65.31 -36.28
CA SER A 509 0.92 65.40 -35.27
C SER A 509 0.04 64.22 -34.82
N TYR A 510 -0.30 64.26 -33.52
CA TYR A 510 -1.33 63.53 -32.76
C TYR A 510 -2.79 63.71 -33.26
N HIS A 511 -3.68 62.76 -32.91
CA HIS A 511 -4.94 63.11 -32.20
C HIS A 511 -5.39 62.04 -31.17
N LYS A 512 -6.68 62.01 -30.79
CA LYS A 512 -7.21 61.71 -29.45
C LYS A 512 -8.76 61.48 -29.46
N ASP A 513 -9.33 61.05 -28.32
CA ASP A 513 -10.76 61.10 -27.88
C ASP A 513 -11.73 59.96 -28.32
N TYR A 514 -12.68 59.41 -27.51
CA TYR A 514 -13.03 59.49 -26.06
C TYR A 514 -13.74 58.18 -25.56
N PRO A 515 -13.66 57.78 -24.25
CA PRO A 515 -14.38 56.63 -23.61
C PRO A 515 -15.82 57.00 -23.12
N PRO A 516 -16.73 56.11 -22.61
CA PRO A 516 -16.59 54.90 -21.74
C PRO A 516 -17.41 53.64 -22.25
N GLN A 517 -17.85 52.56 -21.55
CA GLN A 517 -18.13 52.18 -20.13
C GLN A 517 -17.90 50.66 -19.80
N ASN A 518 -18.00 50.33 -18.49
CA ASN A 518 -18.43 49.10 -17.76
C ASN A 518 -18.25 47.66 -18.32
N ALA A 519 -17.90 46.61 -17.53
CA ALA A 519 -17.28 46.49 -16.19
C ALA A 519 -16.95 45.00 -15.86
N ILE A 520 -15.84 44.73 -15.14
CA ILE A 520 -15.54 43.49 -14.33
C ILE A 520 -15.40 42.15 -15.12
N ASP A 521 -14.45 41.23 -14.88
CA ASP A 521 -13.28 41.13 -13.98
C ASP A 521 -12.08 40.48 -14.72
N GLY A 522 -10.84 40.66 -14.24
CA GLY A 522 -9.60 40.26 -14.93
C GLY A 522 -8.64 39.36 -14.13
N SER A 523 -8.80 38.05 -14.24
CA SER A 523 -8.04 37.05 -13.46
C SER A 523 -6.67 36.65 -14.05
N VAL A 524 -5.68 37.53 -13.89
CA VAL A 524 -4.22 37.24 -13.74
C VAL A 524 -3.66 36.01 -14.49
N ALA A 525 -3.00 36.26 -15.62
CA ALA A 525 -2.07 35.30 -16.21
C ALA A 525 -0.82 35.06 -15.33
N THR A 526 -0.16 33.91 -15.51
CA THR A 526 1.24 33.71 -15.09
C THR A 526 2.07 33.19 -16.25
N THR A 527 3.16 33.89 -16.54
CA THR A 527 4.09 33.60 -17.64
C THR A 527 5.06 32.45 -17.34
N TRP A 528 5.58 31.86 -18.40
CA TRP A 528 6.99 31.50 -18.52
C TRP A 528 7.55 32.15 -19.80
N SER A 529 8.87 32.28 -19.88
CA SER A 529 9.56 33.07 -20.91
C SER A 529 10.46 32.21 -21.81
N GLU A 530 10.34 32.45 -23.12
CA GLU A 530 11.39 32.50 -24.14
C GLU A 530 12.66 31.62 -23.98
N ALA A 531 12.85 30.73 -24.95
CA ALA A 531 14.15 30.46 -25.57
C ALA A 531 13.90 30.06 -27.03
N ASP A 532 14.77 30.49 -27.96
CA ASP A 532 14.66 30.13 -29.38
C ASP A 532 14.89 28.63 -29.61
N GLY A 533 14.05 28.02 -30.45
CA GLY A 533 14.21 26.63 -30.85
C GLY A 533 13.09 26.14 -31.76
N GLN A 534 13.46 25.51 -32.88
CA GLN A 534 12.53 24.66 -33.64
C GLN A 534 12.21 23.40 -32.81
N PRO A 535 11.00 22.82 -32.92
CA PRO A 535 10.65 21.61 -32.18
C PRO A 535 11.49 20.41 -32.66
N THR A 536 12.45 19.99 -31.84
CA THR A 536 13.17 18.72 -31.99
C THR A 536 12.30 17.55 -31.50
N LYS A 537 12.55 16.33 -32.01
CA LYS A 537 11.81 15.12 -31.63
C LYS A 537 11.83 14.90 -30.11
N GLY A 538 10.69 14.50 -29.54
CA GLY A 538 10.59 13.95 -28.17
C GLY A 538 10.12 14.90 -27.06
N GLN A 539 9.21 15.85 -27.34
CA GLN A 539 8.56 16.64 -26.28
C GLN A 539 7.22 16.03 -25.83
N TYR A 540 7.17 15.52 -24.60
CA TYR A 540 5.98 14.93 -23.98
C TYR A 540 5.06 16.00 -23.35
N LEU A 541 3.76 15.95 -23.65
CA LEU A 541 2.77 16.88 -23.11
C LEU A 541 1.71 16.14 -22.26
N LYS A 542 1.80 16.23 -20.93
CA LYS A 542 0.79 15.66 -20.02
C LYS A 542 -0.45 16.55 -19.94
N ILE A 543 -1.57 16.05 -20.45
CA ILE A 543 -2.91 16.62 -20.30
C ILE A 543 -3.68 15.78 -19.27
N PHE A 544 -4.33 16.44 -18.31
CA PHE A 544 -5.27 15.81 -17.37
C PHE A 544 -6.70 16.16 -17.78
N LEU A 545 -7.54 15.16 -18.03
CA LEU A 545 -8.97 15.33 -18.32
C LEU A 545 -9.83 15.09 -17.06
N PRO A 546 -10.89 15.90 -16.81
CA PRO A 546 -11.78 15.67 -15.70
C PRO A 546 -12.79 14.53 -15.99
N GLY A 547 -12.44 13.33 -15.55
CA GLY A 547 -13.38 12.33 -14.98
C GLY A 547 -14.48 11.72 -15.87
N ARG A 548 -14.18 10.56 -16.47
CA ARG A 548 -15.08 9.39 -16.69
C ARG A 548 -16.46 9.55 -17.38
N LYS A 549 -16.90 10.72 -17.81
CA LYS A 549 -18.08 10.91 -18.71
C LYS A 549 -17.80 11.79 -19.93
N SER A 550 -16.56 12.21 -20.10
CA SER A 550 -16.14 13.20 -21.09
C SER A 550 -15.84 12.56 -22.45
N ILE A 551 -16.46 13.06 -23.52
CA ILE A 551 -16.00 12.80 -24.89
C ILE A 551 -14.68 13.54 -25.07
N ALA A 552 -13.63 12.85 -25.52
CA ALA A 552 -12.35 13.49 -25.79
C ALA A 552 -12.45 14.27 -27.12
N LYS A 553 -12.24 15.59 -27.06
CA LYS A 553 -12.09 16.45 -28.24
C LYS A 553 -10.62 16.71 -28.48
N ILE A 554 -10.11 16.29 -29.64
CA ILE A 554 -8.76 16.64 -30.11
C ILE A 554 -8.91 17.53 -31.35
N GLY A 555 -8.57 18.81 -31.23
CA GLY A 555 -8.48 19.72 -32.37
C GLY A 555 -7.11 19.65 -33.04
N ILE A 556 -7.06 19.42 -34.35
CA ILE A 556 -5.83 19.41 -35.16
C ILE A 556 -5.92 20.53 -36.20
N CYS A 557 -4.92 21.42 -36.23
CA CYS A 557 -4.84 22.55 -37.15
C CYS A 557 -3.64 22.42 -38.13
N PRO A 558 -3.89 22.35 -39.45
CA PRO A 558 -2.86 22.49 -40.47
C PRO A 558 -2.67 23.97 -40.87
N GLY A 559 -1.50 24.53 -40.59
CA GLY A 559 -1.08 25.88 -41.02
C GLY A 559 -0.91 26.89 -39.88
N TYR A 560 -0.19 27.98 -40.16
CA TYR A 560 0.09 29.07 -39.21
C TYR A 560 -0.88 30.25 -39.41
N GLU A 561 -1.74 30.51 -38.43
CA GLU A 561 -2.37 31.82 -38.20
C GLU A 561 -2.37 32.13 -36.69
N LYS A 562 -2.64 33.39 -36.32
CA LYS A 562 -2.38 33.87 -34.94
C LYS A 562 -3.30 33.24 -33.90
N TYR A 563 -2.69 32.86 -32.77
CA TYR A 563 -3.34 32.27 -31.59
C TYR A 563 -4.60 33.04 -31.16
N ASN A 564 -5.75 32.35 -31.19
CA ASN A 564 -7.04 32.88 -30.74
C ASN A 564 -7.42 32.21 -29.41
N PRO A 565 -7.41 32.94 -28.27
CA PRO A 565 -7.57 32.35 -26.92
C PRO A 565 -8.97 31.80 -26.63
N LYS A 566 -9.90 31.84 -27.59
CA LYS A 566 -11.27 31.32 -27.45
C LYS A 566 -11.37 29.80 -27.59
N TYR A 567 -10.30 29.14 -28.05
CA TYR A 567 -10.25 27.69 -28.28
C TYR A 567 -9.14 27.07 -27.42
N GLY A 568 -9.53 26.47 -26.29
CA GLY A 568 -8.66 25.54 -25.58
C GLY A 568 -8.43 24.27 -26.42
N ASP A 569 -7.30 23.61 -26.16
CA ASP A 569 -7.02 22.23 -26.60
C ASP A 569 -7.02 21.99 -28.13
N VAL A 570 -6.29 22.85 -28.85
CA VAL A 570 -5.99 22.70 -30.29
C VAL A 570 -4.48 22.51 -30.51
N PHE A 571 -4.11 21.43 -31.19
CA PHE A 571 -2.73 21.11 -31.57
C PHE A 571 -2.40 21.72 -32.95
N TRP A 572 -1.19 22.29 -33.04
CA TRP A 572 -0.64 22.87 -34.26
C TRP A 572 0.34 21.89 -34.89
N LEU A 573 0.13 21.54 -36.16
CA LEU A 573 1.03 20.66 -36.90
C LEU A 573 1.47 21.34 -38.20
N ASN A 574 2.71 21.04 -38.60
CA ASN A 574 3.34 21.73 -39.72
C ASN A 574 2.70 21.30 -41.06
N ASN A 575 2.82 22.14 -42.08
CA ASN A 575 1.75 22.32 -43.08
C ASN A 575 1.64 21.25 -44.20
N ARG A 576 1.98 19.98 -43.91
CA ARG A 576 1.72 18.78 -44.70
C ARG A 576 1.61 17.60 -43.73
N LEU A 577 0.51 16.86 -43.74
CA LEU A 577 0.36 15.59 -43.03
C LEU A 577 -0.63 14.66 -43.71
N ARG A 578 -0.30 13.38 -43.78
CA ARG A 578 -1.17 12.29 -44.25
C ARG A 578 -0.98 11.10 -43.32
N THR A 579 -2.08 10.74 -42.65
CA THR A 579 -2.27 9.81 -41.52
C THR A 579 -1.69 10.19 -40.14
N ALA A 580 -2.42 9.77 -39.11
CA ALA A 580 -1.97 9.65 -37.73
C ALA A 580 -2.54 8.37 -37.11
N ARG A 581 -1.81 7.75 -36.18
CA ARG A 581 -2.26 6.57 -35.43
C ARG A 581 -2.42 6.89 -33.95
N LEU A 582 -3.46 6.30 -33.35
CA LEU A 582 -3.75 6.28 -31.92
C LEU A 582 -3.50 4.88 -31.40
N GLU A 583 -2.67 4.71 -30.38
CA GLU A 583 -2.35 3.43 -29.75
C GLU A 583 -2.69 3.51 -28.25
N PHE A 584 -3.46 2.56 -27.73
CA PHE A 584 -3.95 2.56 -26.34
C PHE A 584 -3.22 1.52 -25.48
N SER A 585 -3.12 1.76 -24.16
CA SER A 585 -2.43 0.87 -23.21
C SER A 585 -2.96 -0.57 -23.16
N ASN A 586 -4.16 -0.81 -23.68
CA ASN A 586 -4.80 -2.12 -23.76
C ASN A 586 -4.53 -2.84 -25.11
N GLY A 587 -3.64 -2.31 -25.95
CA GLY A 587 -3.25 -2.89 -27.25
C GLY A 587 -4.19 -2.54 -28.42
N GLN A 588 -5.22 -1.71 -28.22
CA GLN A 588 -6.08 -1.27 -29.32
C GLN A 588 -5.44 -0.13 -30.11
N THR A 589 -5.58 -0.15 -31.44
CA THR A 589 -4.99 0.83 -32.36
C THR A 589 -6.01 1.34 -33.37
N TYR A 590 -6.01 2.65 -33.65
CA TYR A 590 -6.88 3.31 -34.62
C TYR A 590 -6.07 4.19 -35.56
N GLU A 591 -6.44 4.26 -36.83
CA GLU A 591 -5.76 5.08 -37.84
C GLU A 591 -6.72 6.13 -38.42
N LEU A 592 -6.28 7.38 -38.45
CA LEU A 592 -7.05 8.53 -38.93
C LEU A 592 -6.42 9.05 -40.22
N PHE A 593 -7.20 9.05 -41.31
CA PHE A 593 -6.78 9.53 -42.62
C PHE A 593 -7.25 10.98 -42.84
N PHE A 594 -6.36 11.83 -43.36
CA PHE A 594 -6.63 13.25 -43.58
C PHE A 594 -6.70 13.57 -45.07
N GLU A 595 -7.91 13.87 -45.58
CA GLU A 595 -8.04 14.58 -46.86
C GLU A 595 -7.72 16.07 -46.70
N ASP A 596 -6.96 16.57 -47.67
CA ASP A 596 -6.27 17.86 -47.69
C ASP A 596 -7.24 19.02 -47.96
N LYS A 597 -7.80 19.58 -46.88
CA LYS A 597 -8.64 20.80 -46.89
C LYS A 597 -8.34 21.63 -45.65
N LYS A 598 -8.08 22.93 -45.85
CA LYS A 598 -7.72 23.91 -44.80
C LYS A 598 -8.79 24.00 -43.71
N GLY A 599 -8.36 24.12 -42.46
CA GLY A 599 -9.21 24.36 -41.29
C GLY A 599 -8.93 23.42 -40.12
N ILE A 600 -9.29 23.85 -38.90
CA ILE A 600 -9.17 22.99 -37.70
C ILE A 600 -10.20 21.86 -37.80
N LYS A 601 -9.75 20.61 -37.77
CA LYS A 601 -10.63 19.44 -37.62
C LYS A 601 -10.61 18.99 -36.17
N TYR A 602 -11.79 18.89 -35.55
CA TYR A 602 -11.97 18.33 -34.22
C TYR A 602 -12.44 16.88 -34.32
N PHE A 603 -11.77 15.98 -33.61
CA PHE A 603 -12.15 14.59 -33.51
C PHE A 603 -12.75 14.32 -32.14
N GLU A 604 -13.97 13.78 -32.14
CA GLU A 604 -14.66 13.28 -30.95
C GLU A 604 -14.55 11.77 -30.92
N PHE A 605 -13.92 11.22 -29.89
CA PHE A 605 -13.90 9.78 -29.67
C PHE A 605 -14.16 9.43 -28.20
N LYS A 606 -14.55 8.17 -27.98
CA LYS A 606 -14.81 7.59 -26.66
C LYS A 606 -13.70 6.57 -26.38
N PRO A 607 -12.75 6.84 -25.45
CA PRO A 607 -11.65 5.92 -25.18
C PRO A 607 -12.15 4.58 -24.63
N PRO A 608 -11.39 3.48 -24.81
CA PRO A 608 -11.70 2.19 -24.20
C PRO A 608 -11.69 2.28 -22.67
N VAL A 609 -12.65 1.61 -22.00
CA VAL A 609 -12.83 1.69 -20.54
C VAL A 609 -11.64 1.14 -19.74
N SER A 610 -10.75 0.37 -20.39
CA SER A 610 -9.56 -0.26 -19.82
C SER A 610 -8.23 0.40 -20.22
N ALA A 611 -8.24 1.57 -20.87
CA ALA A 611 -7.01 2.25 -21.28
C ALA A 611 -6.56 3.29 -20.22
N GLU A 612 -5.34 3.14 -19.70
CA GLU A 612 -4.71 4.06 -18.73
C GLU A 612 -3.91 5.18 -19.42
N TRP A 613 -3.45 4.93 -20.64
CA TRP A 613 -2.73 5.89 -21.49
C TRP A 613 -3.09 5.73 -22.97
N ILE A 614 -2.84 6.79 -23.73
CA ILE A 614 -2.89 6.83 -25.20
C ILE A 614 -1.58 7.42 -25.73
N LYS A 615 -1.08 6.85 -26.82
CA LYS A 615 0.05 7.30 -27.62
C LYS A 615 -0.47 7.76 -28.98
N ILE A 616 -0.04 8.93 -29.42
CA ILE A 616 -0.45 9.54 -30.69
C ILE A 616 0.79 9.71 -31.56
N THR A 617 0.84 8.97 -32.67
CA THR A 617 1.98 8.93 -33.60
C THR A 617 1.58 9.59 -34.92
N VAL A 618 2.36 10.57 -35.37
CA VAL A 618 2.07 11.40 -36.56
C VAL A 618 3.14 11.18 -37.64
N LEU A 619 2.69 10.98 -38.88
CA LEU A 619 3.48 10.46 -40.00
C LEU A 619 3.28 11.32 -41.27
N ASP A 620 4.26 11.29 -42.17
CA ASP A 620 4.05 11.62 -43.59
C ASP A 620 3.92 10.32 -44.39
N TYR A 621 2.70 9.97 -44.79
CA TYR A 621 2.44 8.73 -45.51
C TYR A 621 2.63 8.85 -47.03
N TYR A 622 3.62 8.11 -47.54
CA TYR A 622 3.71 7.70 -48.95
C TYR A 622 3.31 6.22 -49.08
N PRO A 623 2.43 5.83 -50.04
CA PRO A 623 1.97 4.45 -50.17
C PRO A 623 3.12 3.46 -50.43
N GLY A 624 3.21 2.41 -49.61
CA GLY A 624 4.12 1.27 -49.82
C GLY A 624 5.41 1.25 -48.99
N GLN A 625 5.63 2.20 -48.07
CA GLN A 625 6.78 2.19 -47.15
C GLN A 625 6.42 1.68 -45.74
N LYS A 626 7.45 1.33 -44.95
CA LYS A 626 7.31 0.93 -43.55
C LYS A 626 7.03 2.13 -42.65
N TRP A 627 6.42 1.87 -41.50
CA TRP A 627 5.85 2.89 -40.62
C TRP A 627 6.88 3.59 -39.73
N ASP A 628 7.85 2.86 -39.20
CA ASP A 628 8.73 3.33 -38.13
C ASP A 628 9.73 4.42 -38.60
N ASP A 629 10.09 4.39 -39.89
CA ASP A 629 11.10 5.27 -40.48
C ASP A 629 10.65 6.75 -40.60
N ASN A 630 9.33 7.01 -40.68
CA ASN A 630 8.76 8.31 -41.04
C ASN A 630 8.02 9.04 -39.90
N CYS A 631 8.25 8.66 -38.63
CA CYS A 631 7.66 9.37 -37.48
C CYS A 631 8.16 10.82 -37.41
N ILE A 632 7.22 11.79 -37.48
CA ILE A 632 7.50 13.24 -37.39
C ILE A 632 7.39 13.70 -35.93
N SER A 633 6.32 13.31 -35.26
CA SER A 633 6.03 13.68 -33.87
C SER A 633 5.27 12.55 -33.17
N GLU A 634 5.48 12.45 -31.86
CA GLU A 634 4.87 11.45 -30.99
C GLU A 634 4.50 12.10 -29.65
N VAL A 635 3.29 11.82 -29.14
CA VAL A 635 2.81 12.35 -27.85
C VAL A 635 2.13 11.24 -27.06
N GLU A 636 2.61 10.99 -25.83
CA GLU A 636 1.99 10.06 -24.88
C GLU A 636 1.24 10.83 -23.78
N ILE A 637 -0.01 10.45 -23.52
CA ILE A 637 -0.91 11.07 -22.53
C ILE A 637 -1.35 9.98 -21.54
N PHE A 638 -1.17 10.24 -20.25
CA PHE A 638 -1.39 9.29 -19.14
C PHE A 638 -2.45 9.81 -18.16
N GLY A 639 -3.43 8.98 -17.81
CA GLY A 639 -4.44 9.24 -16.77
C GLY A 639 -5.78 9.79 -17.30
N PHE A 640 -6.66 8.88 -17.72
CA PHE A 640 -8.05 9.12 -18.15
C PHE A 640 -9.10 9.02 -17.00
#